data_AF-A0A239EL76-F1
#
_entry.id   AF-A0A239EL76-F1
#
_cell.length_a   1.000
_cell.length_b   1.000
_cell.length_c   1.000
_cell.angle_alpha   90.00
_cell.angle_beta   90.00
_cell.angle_gamma   90.00
#
_symmetry.space_group_name_H-M   'P 1'
#
loop_
_entity.id
_entity.type
_entity.pdbx_description
1 polymer ?
#
loop_
_entity_poly.entity_id
_entity_poly.type
_entity_poly.pdbx_seq_one_letter_code
_entity_poly.pdbx_strand_id
1 'polypeptide(L)'
;MFTPAVSPRADKIGGVATSMTDPLVGHTVDGRYHVVRRLARGGMATVYVAIDRRLDREIALKVMHPHLAEGAQGAAFESRFRREARAAAKLTHHNLVAVHDQGLDGEISYLVMELVDGENLRSRLHRRPPLTVSEALDITIEVLEALASVHGAGLVHRDIKPENVLLTQDGRVKVADFGLARAVTELTMAATGTVLGTVAYLSPELISDGNSDARSDVYAVGATLFEMLTGRAMFVGSSPIQIAVQHLSSTPPRPSDVAAWIPAQIDELIATMTAREADARLPNAEVALRAVRELRWSLSSLVLEHPVQEPAAEEPVVTDEASLSAELFDETAESRLKAPAETTALVTAEEDADDPAPAVMTSTQSLLVKPTVAQPTTASTHQVAEAAPRQSRRRSKIVALVLVLLLLGGAGATTWYLLQGPGAYTEVPAALLNADATIATDAIEEAGLQVKSATDYSDIVAAGKVISVSPSPGERVRKDSVVTVTVSRGIEHFTVPTGLLNERRKNVIAAIEEAGFEVGEIARDYYDDVDQGIVTEVSVPEGSRQPHNTKIDITVSRGKEPVTIPNLVGMTEEQAIAKAESLGLNVEIGKPRYDNTVEKDLVSRQNPAALSEGFRTDTVTIRLSLGPELVEVPDLVGKSETDAVQLLKSLGFQVDVGYMWDGQFGLVRFQDPRPGSELPKGSTVKITVL
;
A
#
# COMPACT_ATOMS: atom_id res chain seq x y z
N MET A 1 8.88 -34.53 -55.40
CA MET A 1 8.24 -35.87 -55.43
C MET A 1 7.27 -35.90 -54.25
N PHE A 2 6.03 -36.37 -54.45
CA PHE A 2 4.97 -36.57 -53.43
C PHE A 2 4.54 -35.39 -52.53
N THR A 3 3.30 -34.95 -52.76
CA THR A 3 2.36 -34.54 -51.69
C THR A 3 1.71 -35.80 -51.08
N PRO A 4 1.10 -35.73 -49.88
CA PRO A 4 -0.35 -35.49 -49.82
C PRO A 4 -0.81 -34.56 -48.66
N ALA A 5 -2.11 -34.28 -48.63
CA ALA A 5 -2.75 -33.26 -47.78
C ALA A 5 -3.40 -33.82 -46.50
N VAL A 6 -3.70 -32.93 -45.54
CA VAL A 6 -4.73 -33.10 -44.50
C VAL A 6 -5.50 -31.78 -44.34
N SER A 7 -6.83 -31.85 -44.22
CA SER A 7 -7.76 -30.70 -44.19
C SER A 7 -7.69 -29.86 -42.91
N PRO A 8 -8.06 -28.57 -42.96
CA PRO A 8 -8.36 -27.80 -41.74
C PRO A 8 -9.69 -28.25 -41.14
N ARG A 9 -9.71 -28.62 -39.86
CA ARG A 9 -10.95 -28.70 -39.09
C ARG A 9 -11.35 -27.29 -38.66
N ALA A 10 -12.60 -26.93 -38.95
CA ALA A 10 -13.22 -25.72 -38.41
C ALA A 10 -13.74 -26.02 -37.00
N ASP A 11 -12.87 -25.92 -35.99
CA ASP A 11 -13.32 -25.88 -34.60
C ASP A 11 -13.84 -24.47 -34.30
N LYS A 12 -15.13 -24.42 -33.94
CA LYS A 12 -15.78 -23.19 -33.50
C LYS A 12 -15.17 -22.75 -32.18
N ILE A 13 -14.33 -21.72 -32.21
CA ILE A 13 -14.02 -20.96 -31.00
C ILE A 13 -15.31 -20.25 -30.59
N GLY A 14 -15.97 -20.78 -29.56
CA GLY A 14 -17.06 -20.08 -28.88
C GLY A 14 -16.54 -18.76 -28.33
N GLY A 15 -17.38 -17.73 -28.31
CA GLY A 15 -16.98 -16.37 -27.99
C GLY A 15 -16.15 -16.30 -26.71
N VAL A 16 -14.88 -15.93 -26.84
CA VAL A 16 -14.08 -15.46 -25.72
C VAL A 16 -14.77 -14.20 -25.22
N ALA A 17 -15.28 -14.25 -23.98
CA ALA A 17 -15.71 -13.05 -23.29
C ALA A 17 -14.53 -12.08 -23.28
N THR A 18 -14.69 -10.91 -23.89
CA THR A 18 -13.69 -9.86 -23.91
C THR A 18 -13.48 -9.37 -22.48
N SER A 19 -12.51 -9.95 -21.77
CA SER A 19 -11.92 -9.29 -20.62
C SER A 19 -11.46 -7.90 -21.08
N MET A 20 -11.74 -6.87 -20.29
CA MET A 20 -11.46 -5.49 -20.68
C MET A 20 -9.95 -5.28 -20.81
N THR A 21 -9.44 -5.47 -22.03
CA THR A 21 -8.05 -5.18 -22.38
C THR A 21 -7.84 -3.68 -22.28
N ASP A 22 -6.75 -3.31 -21.60
CA ASP A 22 -6.35 -1.91 -21.43
C ASP A 22 -6.29 -1.20 -22.80
N PRO A 23 -7.02 -0.09 -23.00
CA PRO A 23 -7.32 0.43 -24.34
C PRO A 23 -6.10 0.98 -25.10
N LEU A 24 -4.95 1.18 -24.44
CA LEU A 24 -3.71 1.52 -25.13
C LEU A 24 -2.85 0.32 -25.50
N VAL A 25 -3.02 -0.84 -24.87
CA VAL A 25 -2.12 -1.99 -25.08
C VAL A 25 -2.31 -2.56 -26.49
N GLY A 26 -1.21 -2.75 -27.21
CA GLY A 26 -1.21 -3.12 -28.63
C GLY A 26 -1.36 -1.94 -29.61
N HIS A 27 -1.75 -0.75 -29.15
CA HIS A 27 -1.82 0.44 -29.99
C HIS A 27 -0.42 1.08 -30.20
N THR A 28 -0.35 2.10 -31.05
CA THR A 28 0.88 2.86 -31.32
C THR A 28 0.61 4.35 -31.20
N VAL A 29 1.20 4.99 -30.18
CA VAL A 29 1.07 6.43 -29.91
C VAL A 29 2.06 7.22 -30.78
N ASP A 30 1.61 8.35 -31.33
CA ASP A 30 2.33 9.23 -32.27
C ASP A 30 2.92 8.48 -33.49
N GLY A 31 2.26 7.37 -33.88
CA GLY A 31 2.76 6.45 -34.91
C GLY A 31 4.14 5.84 -34.64
N ARG A 32 4.71 6.03 -33.44
CA ARG A 32 6.10 5.70 -33.08
C ARG A 32 6.22 4.74 -31.89
N TYR A 33 5.44 4.98 -30.84
CA TYR A 33 5.59 4.30 -29.55
C TYR A 33 4.56 3.17 -29.43
N HIS A 34 5.00 1.93 -29.66
CA HIS A 34 4.12 0.77 -29.63
C HIS A 34 3.97 0.23 -28.21
N VAL A 35 2.77 0.34 -27.65
CA VAL A 35 2.48 -0.03 -26.26
C VAL A 35 2.44 -1.55 -26.12
N VAL A 36 3.30 -2.10 -25.27
CA VAL A 36 3.44 -3.55 -25.06
C VAL A 36 2.63 -4.01 -23.85
N ARG A 37 2.74 -3.31 -22.72
CA ARG A 37 2.04 -3.63 -21.47
C ARG A 37 1.91 -2.41 -20.56
N ARG A 38 0.90 -2.41 -19.68
CA ARG A 38 0.86 -1.46 -18.55
C ARG A 38 1.97 -1.78 -17.56
N LEU A 39 2.56 -0.73 -16.97
CA LEU A 39 3.54 -0.82 -15.88
C LEU A 39 2.92 -0.40 -14.54
N ALA A 40 2.23 0.74 -14.51
CA ALA A 40 1.56 1.27 -13.31
C ALA A 40 0.37 2.17 -13.69
N ARG A 41 -0.61 2.32 -12.79
CA ARG A 41 -1.72 3.28 -12.93
C ARG A 41 -1.77 4.17 -11.70
N GLY A 42 -1.64 5.48 -11.87
CA GLY A 42 -1.82 6.48 -10.81
C GLY A 42 -3.05 7.34 -11.06
N GLY A 43 -3.39 8.22 -10.12
CA GLY A 43 -4.59 9.06 -10.21
C GLY A 43 -4.55 10.17 -11.29
N MET A 44 -3.39 10.42 -11.90
CA MET A 44 -3.23 11.44 -12.95
C MET A 44 -2.78 10.89 -14.32
N ALA A 45 -2.24 9.67 -14.34
CA ALA A 45 -1.61 9.09 -15.51
C ALA A 45 -1.50 7.56 -15.39
N THR A 46 -1.44 6.88 -16.52
CA THR A 46 -1.04 5.48 -16.62
C THR A 46 0.35 5.41 -17.27
N VAL A 47 1.26 4.62 -16.70
CA VAL A 47 2.58 4.37 -17.24
C VAL A 47 2.59 2.99 -17.91
N TYR A 48 3.10 2.94 -19.13
CA TYR A 48 3.22 1.72 -19.94
C TYR A 48 4.69 1.45 -20.29
N VAL A 49 5.01 0.19 -20.57
CA VAL A 49 6.19 -0.15 -21.38
C VAL A 49 5.78 -0.10 -22.84
N ALA A 50 6.55 0.64 -23.64
CA ALA A 50 6.37 0.73 -25.08
C ALA A 50 7.71 0.63 -25.82
N ILE A 51 7.67 0.18 -27.08
CA ILE A 51 8.84 0.12 -27.96
C ILE A 51 8.87 1.36 -28.84
N ASP A 52 9.98 2.10 -28.83
CA ASP A 52 10.25 3.18 -29.78
C ASP A 52 10.65 2.58 -31.13
N ARG A 53 9.71 2.49 -32.07
CA ARG A 53 9.93 1.88 -33.39
C ARG A 53 10.97 2.58 -34.27
N ARG A 54 11.47 3.76 -33.89
CA ARG A 54 12.56 4.45 -34.62
C ARG A 54 13.95 4.14 -34.07
N LEU A 55 14.05 3.84 -32.78
CA LEU A 55 15.32 3.59 -32.07
C LEU A 55 15.49 2.13 -31.62
N ASP A 56 14.47 1.30 -31.81
CA ASP A 56 14.41 -0.13 -31.48
C ASP A 56 14.82 -0.43 -30.02
N ARG A 57 14.16 0.26 -29.09
CA ARG A 57 14.37 0.14 -27.63
C ARG A 57 13.07 0.25 -26.86
N GLU A 58 13.02 -0.39 -25.70
CA GLU A 58 11.95 -0.18 -24.73
C GLU A 58 12.09 1.17 -24.02
N ILE A 59 10.95 1.81 -23.74
CA ILE A 59 10.83 3.07 -23.01
C ILE A 59 9.65 2.99 -22.03
N ALA A 60 9.64 3.86 -21.02
CA ALA A 60 8.47 4.11 -20.19
C ALA A 60 7.64 5.24 -20.82
N LEU A 61 6.39 4.93 -21.19
CA LEU A 61 5.43 5.87 -21.76
C LEU A 61 4.40 6.26 -20.70
N LYS A 62 4.50 7.48 -20.16
CA LYS A 62 3.53 8.02 -19.20
C LYS A 62 2.46 8.80 -19.95
N VAL A 63 1.21 8.35 -19.86
CA VAL A 63 0.06 8.89 -20.56
C VAL A 63 -0.91 9.50 -19.56
N MET A 64 -1.24 10.78 -19.75
CA MET A 64 -2.14 11.52 -18.87
C MET A 64 -3.59 11.06 -19.07
N HIS A 65 -4.39 11.05 -18.00
CA HIS A 65 -5.81 10.68 -18.10
C HIS A 65 -6.64 11.83 -18.73
N PRO A 66 -7.57 11.55 -19.67
CA PRO A 66 -8.33 12.59 -20.38
C PRO A 66 -9.07 13.58 -19.47
N HIS A 67 -9.62 13.10 -18.35
CA HIS A 67 -10.37 13.91 -17.39
C HIS A 67 -9.58 15.06 -16.75
N LEU A 68 -8.24 15.14 -16.92
CA LEU A 68 -7.42 16.27 -16.49
C LEU A 68 -7.34 17.40 -17.52
N ALA A 69 -7.61 17.11 -18.80
CA ALA A 69 -7.72 18.10 -19.87
C ALA A 69 -9.13 18.72 -19.95
N GLU A 70 -10.12 18.08 -19.32
CA GLU A 70 -11.52 18.54 -19.34
C GLU A 70 -11.77 19.76 -18.44
N GLY A 71 -12.62 20.68 -18.92
CA GLY A 71 -13.08 21.85 -18.17
C GLY A 71 -12.15 23.08 -18.21
N ALA A 72 -12.59 24.16 -17.54
CA ALA A 72 -12.00 25.50 -17.67
C ALA A 72 -10.53 25.63 -17.17
N GLN A 73 -9.97 24.59 -16.55
CA GLN A 73 -8.59 24.57 -16.05
C GLN A 73 -7.64 23.70 -16.88
N GLY A 74 -8.15 22.86 -17.80
CA GLY A 74 -7.36 21.90 -18.58
C GLY A 74 -6.27 22.53 -19.44
N ALA A 75 -6.60 23.54 -20.24
CA ALA A 75 -5.61 24.25 -21.07
C ALA A 75 -4.49 24.92 -20.24
N ALA A 76 -4.79 25.36 -19.01
CA ALA A 76 -3.78 25.90 -18.09
C ALA A 76 -2.92 24.80 -17.45
N PHE A 77 -3.50 23.62 -17.20
CA PHE A 77 -2.80 22.41 -16.77
C PHE A 77 -1.83 21.93 -17.85
N GLU A 78 -2.28 21.73 -19.09
CA GLU A 78 -1.44 21.31 -20.22
C GLU A 78 -0.28 22.26 -20.49
N SER A 79 -0.53 23.58 -20.45
CA SER A 79 0.49 24.61 -20.63
C SER A 79 1.59 24.56 -19.56
N ARG A 80 1.22 24.24 -18.30
CA ARG A 80 2.19 24.00 -17.22
C ARG A 80 2.94 22.69 -17.45
N PHE A 81 2.22 21.59 -17.65
CA PHE A 81 2.77 20.26 -17.88
C PHE A 81 3.81 20.23 -19.01
N ARG A 82 3.47 20.77 -20.18
CA ARG A 82 4.40 20.85 -21.32
C ARG A 82 5.63 21.71 -21.03
N ARG A 83 5.50 22.78 -20.24
CA ARG A 83 6.62 23.65 -19.84
C ARG A 83 7.57 22.94 -18.87
N GLU A 84 7.02 22.26 -17.87
CA GLU A 84 7.81 21.54 -16.86
C GLU A 84 8.45 20.28 -17.48
N ALA A 85 7.77 19.58 -18.39
CA ALA A 85 8.35 18.48 -19.16
C ALA A 85 9.53 18.93 -20.05
N ARG A 86 9.47 20.14 -20.65
CA ARG A 86 10.63 20.73 -21.37
C ARG A 86 11.77 21.13 -20.46
N ALA A 87 11.50 21.39 -19.18
CA ALA A 87 12.53 21.72 -18.20
C ALA A 87 13.23 20.44 -17.74
N ALA A 88 12.46 19.40 -17.40
CA ALA A 88 12.96 18.07 -17.05
C ALA A 88 13.79 17.43 -18.19
N ALA A 89 13.35 17.54 -19.45
CA ALA A 89 14.08 17.03 -20.62
C ALA A 89 15.44 17.69 -20.91
N LYS A 90 15.81 18.77 -20.19
CA LYS A 90 17.14 19.38 -20.25
C LYS A 90 18.09 18.86 -19.16
N LEU A 91 17.57 18.14 -18.17
CA LEU A 91 18.36 17.58 -17.08
C LEU A 91 18.97 16.25 -17.54
N THR A 92 20.24 16.06 -17.22
CA THR A 92 20.97 14.82 -17.48
C THR A 92 21.83 14.52 -16.26
N HIS A 93 21.45 13.50 -15.49
CA HIS A 93 22.15 13.04 -14.30
C HIS A 93 22.01 11.52 -14.18
N HIS A 94 22.99 10.82 -13.61
CA HIS A 94 22.92 9.36 -13.49
C HIS A 94 21.77 8.90 -12.58
N ASN A 95 21.55 9.62 -11.48
CA ASN A 95 20.43 9.39 -10.55
C ASN A 95 19.11 10.06 -10.95
N LEU A 96 18.95 10.56 -12.18
CA LEU A 96 17.66 11.00 -12.70
C LEU A 96 17.17 10.02 -13.77
N VAL A 97 15.85 9.79 -13.83
CA VAL A 97 15.21 9.16 -14.98
C VAL A 97 15.23 10.13 -16.15
N ALA A 98 15.85 9.76 -17.26
CA ALA A 98 15.96 10.64 -18.42
C ALA A 98 14.60 10.80 -19.12
N VAL A 99 14.15 12.03 -19.34
CA VAL A 99 13.02 12.36 -20.22
C VAL A 99 13.53 12.46 -21.65
N HIS A 100 12.98 11.66 -22.56
CA HIS A 100 13.44 11.52 -23.93
C HIS A 100 12.61 12.31 -24.95
N ASP A 101 11.29 12.38 -24.75
CA ASP A 101 10.35 13.02 -25.69
C ASP A 101 9.04 13.38 -24.98
N GLN A 102 8.21 14.23 -25.60
CA GLN A 102 6.83 14.49 -25.19
C GLN A 102 5.97 14.86 -26.38
N GLY A 103 4.68 14.57 -26.32
CA GLY A 103 3.76 14.94 -27.39
C GLY A 103 2.29 14.91 -27.00
N LEU A 104 1.47 15.11 -28.03
CA LEU A 104 0.02 15.03 -27.98
C LEU A 104 -0.40 14.27 -29.24
N ASP A 105 -1.08 13.13 -29.05
CA ASP A 105 -1.61 12.30 -30.13
C ASP A 105 -3.13 12.25 -30.01
N GLY A 106 -3.84 13.01 -30.84
CA GLY A 106 -5.26 13.31 -30.61
C GLY A 106 -5.47 14.05 -29.29
N GLU A 107 -6.17 13.42 -28.35
CA GLU A 107 -6.39 13.91 -26.97
C GLU A 107 -5.39 13.32 -25.97
N ILE A 108 -4.49 12.43 -26.42
CA ILE A 108 -3.57 11.67 -25.57
C ILE A 108 -2.28 12.48 -25.36
N SER A 109 -2.20 13.19 -24.23
CA SER A 109 -0.95 13.84 -23.79
C SER A 109 -0.01 12.80 -23.18
N TYR A 110 1.24 12.73 -23.69
CA TYR A 110 2.21 11.71 -23.29
C TYR A 110 3.63 12.25 -23.05
N LEU A 111 4.35 11.53 -22.19
CA LEU A 111 5.76 11.76 -21.84
C LEU A 111 6.54 10.45 -22.02
N VAL A 112 7.67 10.52 -22.71
CA VAL A 112 8.55 9.38 -23.00
C VAL A 112 9.77 9.47 -22.11
N MET A 113 10.03 8.41 -21.35
CA MET A 113 11.07 8.36 -20.33
C MET A 113 11.93 7.10 -20.51
N GLU A 114 13.13 7.13 -19.95
CA GLU A 114 13.94 5.95 -19.69
C GLU A 114 13.12 4.89 -18.94
N LEU A 115 13.10 3.66 -19.46
CA LEU A 115 12.61 2.51 -18.70
C LEU A 115 13.70 2.09 -17.72
N VAL A 116 13.34 1.95 -16.44
CA VAL A 116 14.28 1.58 -15.38
C VAL A 116 13.96 0.16 -14.90
N ASP A 117 14.90 -0.76 -15.11
CA ASP A 117 14.80 -2.14 -14.64
C ASP A 117 15.11 -2.22 -13.13
N GLY A 118 14.07 -2.38 -12.32
CA GLY A 118 14.15 -2.33 -10.87
C GLY A 118 12.79 -2.35 -10.16
N GLU A 119 12.81 -2.09 -8.86
CA GLU A 119 11.60 -1.80 -8.06
C GLU A 119 11.62 -0.35 -7.57
N ASN A 120 10.50 0.17 -7.06
CA ASN A 120 10.51 1.45 -6.34
C ASN A 120 10.79 1.24 -4.85
N LEU A 121 11.19 2.30 -4.16
CA LEU A 121 11.53 2.27 -2.74
C LEU A 121 10.32 1.87 -1.88
N ARG A 122 9.07 2.20 -2.28
CA ARG A 122 7.85 1.71 -1.60
C ARG A 122 7.78 0.19 -1.56
N SER A 123 7.97 -0.48 -2.71
CA SER A 123 8.00 -1.94 -2.81
C SER A 123 9.15 -2.55 -1.98
N ARG A 124 10.34 -1.94 -2.03
CA ARG A 124 11.50 -2.33 -1.22
C ARG A 124 11.22 -2.25 0.28
N LEU A 125 10.53 -1.20 0.74
CA LEU A 125 10.15 -1.00 2.13
C LEU A 125 9.06 -1.99 2.57
N HIS A 126 8.02 -2.23 1.76
CA HIS A 126 7.02 -3.27 2.08
C HIS A 126 7.62 -4.68 2.18
N ARG A 127 8.59 -5.02 1.33
CA ARG A 127 9.18 -6.36 1.27
C ARG A 127 10.12 -6.67 2.43
N ARG A 128 10.85 -5.67 2.94
CA ARG A 128 11.81 -5.86 4.04
C ARG A 128 12.07 -4.53 4.77
N PRO A 129 11.13 -4.08 5.62
CA PRO A 129 11.32 -2.92 6.47
C PRO A 129 12.05 -3.29 7.78
N PRO A 130 12.69 -2.33 8.43
CA PRO A 130 13.26 -1.11 7.84
C PRO A 130 14.62 -1.38 7.18
N LEU A 131 15.21 -0.34 6.60
CA LEU A 131 16.55 -0.41 6.02
C LEU A 131 17.62 -0.33 7.12
N THR A 132 18.85 -0.73 6.80
CA THR A 132 20.01 -0.38 7.66
C THR A 132 20.31 1.10 7.56
N VAL A 133 20.99 1.66 8.57
CA VAL A 133 21.38 3.07 8.54
C VAL A 133 22.29 3.37 7.34
N SER A 134 23.19 2.45 6.94
CA SER A 134 23.97 2.63 5.71
C SER A 134 23.08 2.70 4.47
N GLU A 135 22.19 1.72 4.27
CA GLU A 135 21.34 1.65 3.08
C GLU A 135 20.42 2.88 2.96
N ALA A 136 19.83 3.33 4.06
CA ALA A 136 19.02 4.55 4.10
C ALA A 136 19.82 5.82 3.78
N LEU A 137 21.03 5.98 4.33
CA LEU A 137 21.89 7.14 4.05
C LEU A 137 22.46 7.11 2.63
N ASP A 138 22.83 5.94 2.11
CA ASP A 138 23.33 5.74 0.75
C ASP A 138 22.25 6.10 -0.29
N ILE A 139 21.01 5.62 -0.11
CA ILE A 139 19.87 6.02 -0.96
C ILE A 139 19.62 7.53 -0.86
N THR A 140 19.65 8.10 0.35
CA THR A 140 19.44 9.55 0.56
C THR A 140 20.52 10.38 -0.14
N ILE A 141 21.78 9.92 -0.16
CA ILE A 141 22.88 10.57 -0.86
C ILE A 141 22.60 10.60 -2.38
N GLU A 142 22.26 9.47 -3.00
CA GLU A 142 21.97 9.45 -4.45
C GLU A 142 20.72 10.26 -4.84
N VAL A 143 19.68 10.29 -4.00
CA VAL A 143 18.51 11.16 -4.18
C VAL A 143 18.89 12.64 -4.09
N LEU A 144 19.75 13.02 -3.13
CA LEU A 144 20.20 14.40 -2.98
C LEU A 144 21.21 14.82 -4.06
N GLU A 145 21.98 13.90 -4.63
CA GLU A 145 22.80 14.15 -5.83
C GLU A 145 21.94 14.49 -7.05
N ALA A 146 20.88 13.71 -7.30
CA ALA A 146 19.88 14.04 -8.31
C ALA A 146 19.27 15.43 -8.07
N LEU A 147 18.77 15.69 -6.86
CA LEU A 147 18.13 16.96 -6.51
C LEU A 147 19.08 18.16 -6.54
N ALA A 148 20.37 17.98 -6.24
CA ALA A 148 21.36 19.05 -6.38
C ALA A 148 21.51 19.47 -7.85
N SER A 149 21.46 18.52 -8.80
CA SER A 149 21.43 18.82 -10.24
C SER A 149 20.14 19.55 -10.65
N VAL A 150 18.98 19.18 -10.08
CA VAL A 150 17.69 19.85 -10.30
C VAL A 150 17.73 21.30 -9.80
N HIS A 151 18.13 21.51 -8.55
CA HIS A 151 18.22 22.84 -7.93
C HIS A 151 19.25 23.74 -8.62
N GLY A 152 20.39 23.17 -9.05
CA GLY A 152 21.40 23.89 -9.83
C GLY A 152 20.90 24.40 -11.18
N ALA A 153 19.86 23.78 -11.75
CA ALA A 153 19.16 24.24 -12.95
C ALA A 153 18.04 25.25 -12.67
N GLY A 154 17.82 25.65 -11.41
CA GLY A 154 16.73 26.54 -11.00
C GLY A 154 15.35 25.87 -11.00
N LEU A 155 15.30 24.55 -10.90
CA LEU A 155 14.09 23.74 -10.84
C LEU A 155 13.88 23.16 -9.43
N VAL A 156 12.70 22.62 -9.17
CA VAL A 156 12.29 21.97 -7.91
C VAL A 156 11.48 20.73 -8.29
N HIS A 157 11.67 19.62 -7.59
CA HIS A 157 11.05 18.32 -7.90
C HIS A 157 9.59 18.24 -7.44
N ARG A 158 9.30 18.73 -6.24
CA ARG A 158 7.98 18.83 -5.56
C ARG A 158 7.30 17.53 -5.16
N ASP A 159 7.64 16.41 -5.80
CA ASP A 159 7.00 15.10 -5.56
C ASP A 159 8.05 14.03 -5.17
N ILE A 160 8.79 14.26 -4.07
CA ILE A 160 9.72 13.25 -3.53
C ILE A 160 8.99 12.37 -2.52
N LYS A 161 9.00 11.07 -2.79
CA LYS A 161 8.34 10.01 -2.00
C LYS A 161 8.86 8.63 -2.43
N PRO A 162 8.68 7.56 -1.63
CA PRO A 162 9.17 6.22 -1.95
C PRO A 162 8.70 5.64 -3.31
N GLU A 163 7.55 6.05 -3.83
CA GLU A 163 7.05 5.62 -5.14
C GLU A 163 7.89 6.17 -6.31
N ASN A 164 8.50 7.34 -6.13
CA ASN A 164 9.25 8.08 -7.16
C ASN A 164 10.77 7.84 -7.05
N VAL A 165 11.23 7.07 -6.07
CA VAL A 165 12.64 6.65 -5.92
C VAL A 165 12.77 5.21 -6.44
N LEU A 166 13.45 5.03 -7.56
CA LEU A 166 13.62 3.73 -8.22
C LEU A 166 14.97 3.12 -7.88
N LEU A 167 14.98 1.84 -7.50
CA LEU A 167 16.15 1.05 -7.15
C LEU A 167 16.44 0.07 -8.29
N THR A 168 17.51 0.31 -9.04
CA THR A 168 17.91 -0.54 -10.16
C THR A 168 18.43 -1.90 -9.70
N GLN A 169 18.37 -2.92 -10.58
CA GLN A 169 18.97 -4.24 -10.29
C GLN A 169 20.48 -4.17 -9.98
N ASP A 170 21.18 -3.18 -10.52
CA ASP A 170 22.60 -2.89 -10.25
C ASP A 170 22.85 -2.18 -8.89
N GLY A 171 21.80 -1.92 -8.10
CA GLY A 171 21.88 -1.25 -6.80
C GLY A 171 21.97 0.28 -6.83
N ARG A 172 21.96 0.92 -8.01
CA ARG A 172 21.91 2.38 -8.16
C ARG A 172 20.51 2.93 -7.98
N VAL A 173 20.39 4.18 -7.52
CA VAL A 173 19.13 4.90 -7.36
C VAL A 173 18.84 5.81 -8.56
N LYS A 174 17.57 5.91 -8.97
CA LYS A 174 17.08 6.91 -9.93
C LYS A 174 15.80 7.57 -9.42
N VAL A 175 15.80 8.90 -9.35
CA VAL A 175 14.61 9.70 -9.05
C VAL A 175 13.79 9.90 -10.33
N ALA A 176 12.52 9.54 -10.25
CA ALA A 176 11.53 9.62 -11.31
C ALA A 176 10.46 10.66 -10.99
N ASP A 177 9.61 10.98 -11.97
CA ASP A 177 8.35 11.71 -11.75
C ASP A 177 8.50 13.03 -10.98
N PHE A 178 9.21 13.99 -11.60
CA PHE A 178 9.03 15.41 -11.32
C PHE A 178 7.53 15.74 -11.20
N GLY A 179 7.17 16.62 -10.27
CA GLY A 179 5.79 17.03 -9.97
C GLY A 179 5.15 17.89 -11.07
N LEU A 180 5.09 17.36 -12.30
CA LEU A 180 4.77 18.01 -13.58
C LEU A 180 3.37 18.62 -13.65
N ALA A 181 2.51 18.33 -12.68
CA ALA A 181 1.40 19.20 -12.31
C ALA A 181 0.75 18.75 -10.99
N ARG A 182 1.10 19.38 -9.85
CA ARG A 182 0.14 19.67 -8.76
C ARG A 182 0.64 20.62 -7.67
N ALA A 183 -0.37 21.25 -7.08
CA ALA A 183 -0.43 21.81 -5.72
C ALA A 183 -1.92 21.90 -5.34
N VAL A 184 -2.75 22.45 -6.24
CA VAL A 184 -4.19 22.64 -6.03
C VAL A 184 -5.01 21.34 -6.14
N THR A 185 -4.76 20.50 -7.15
CA THR A 185 -5.66 19.39 -7.52
C THR A 185 -5.52 18.14 -6.64
N GLU A 186 -4.45 18.05 -5.84
CA GLU A 186 -4.14 16.84 -5.06
C GLU A 186 -4.90 16.81 -3.73
N LEU A 187 -4.99 17.95 -3.03
CA LEU A 187 -5.89 18.13 -1.89
C LEU A 187 -7.36 17.91 -2.29
N THR A 188 -7.76 18.32 -3.50
CA THR A 188 -9.12 18.08 -4.02
C THR A 188 -9.40 16.59 -4.28
N MET A 189 -8.41 15.82 -4.75
CA MET A 189 -8.56 14.36 -4.95
C MET A 189 -8.40 13.55 -3.67
N ALA A 190 -7.58 14.00 -2.72
CA ALA A 190 -7.51 13.42 -1.39
C ALA A 190 -8.85 13.57 -0.64
N ALA A 191 -9.55 14.70 -0.84
CA ALA A 191 -10.90 14.93 -0.31
C ALA A 191 -11.99 14.03 -0.92
N THR A 192 -11.78 13.46 -2.12
CA THR A 192 -12.67 12.44 -2.71
C THR A 192 -12.28 11.00 -2.37
N GLY A 193 -11.28 10.80 -1.50
CA GLY A 193 -10.88 9.48 -1.00
C GLY A 193 -10.18 8.56 -2.02
N THR A 194 -9.77 9.11 -3.17
CA THR A 194 -9.22 8.32 -4.30
C THR A 194 -7.70 8.18 -4.29
N VAL A 195 -6.98 8.89 -3.39
CA VAL A 195 -5.52 8.85 -3.29
C VAL A 195 -5.11 8.85 -1.81
N LEU A 196 -4.63 7.72 -1.30
CA LEU A 196 -4.33 7.52 0.13
C LEU A 196 -2.90 7.93 0.52
N GLY A 197 -1.94 7.92 -0.41
CA GLY A 197 -0.50 7.98 -0.08
C GLY A 197 0.22 9.32 -0.23
N THR A 198 -0.27 10.27 -1.04
CA THR A 198 0.55 11.42 -1.47
C THR A 198 0.78 12.47 -0.39
N VAL A 199 -0.10 12.58 0.61
CA VAL A 199 -0.04 13.67 1.61
C VAL A 199 1.10 13.51 2.62
N ALA A 200 1.59 12.30 2.86
CA ALA A 200 2.55 11.98 3.93
C ALA A 200 3.98 12.56 3.74
N TYR A 201 4.28 13.15 2.59
CA TYR A 201 5.59 13.75 2.26
C TYR A 201 5.48 15.24 1.89
N LEU A 202 4.27 15.80 1.87
CA LEU A 202 4.05 17.20 1.50
C LEU A 202 4.64 18.12 2.57
N SER A 203 5.35 19.16 2.14
CA SER A 203 5.87 20.17 3.05
C SER A 203 4.78 21.14 3.52
N PRO A 204 4.91 21.72 4.73
CA PRO A 204 3.92 22.64 5.30
C PRO A 204 3.51 23.77 4.34
N GLU A 205 4.48 24.42 3.69
CA GLU A 205 4.25 25.54 2.78
C GLU A 205 3.55 25.15 1.46
N LEU A 206 3.71 23.90 1.03
CA LEU A 206 3.01 23.35 -0.14
C LEU A 206 1.54 23.04 0.20
N ILE A 207 1.24 22.70 1.46
CA ILE A 207 -0.12 22.49 1.98
C ILE A 207 -0.82 23.83 2.24
N SER A 208 -0.15 24.83 2.82
CA SER A 208 -0.75 26.12 3.17
C SER A 208 -0.97 27.03 1.97
N ASP A 209 0.07 27.25 1.17
CA ASP A 209 0.12 28.33 0.18
C ASP A 209 0.23 27.80 -1.26
N GLY A 210 0.39 26.48 -1.44
CA GLY A 210 0.65 25.85 -2.74
C GLY A 210 2.01 26.21 -3.35
N ASN A 211 2.87 26.89 -2.58
CA ASN A 211 4.19 27.31 -2.99
C ASN A 211 5.22 26.22 -2.64
N SER A 212 6.26 26.10 -3.47
CA SER A 212 7.37 25.18 -3.21
C SER A 212 8.67 25.77 -3.71
N ASP A 213 9.74 25.55 -2.94
CA ASP A 213 11.12 25.84 -3.33
C ASP A 213 12.03 24.64 -2.99
N ALA A 214 13.35 24.79 -3.14
CA ALA A 214 14.31 23.70 -2.91
C ALA A 214 14.24 23.09 -1.48
N ARG A 215 13.65 23.81 -0.52
CA ARG A 215 13.48 23.40 0.89
C ARG A 215 12.23 22.55 1.10
N SER A 216 11.30 22.57 0.16
CA SER A 216 10.17 21.64 0.09
C SER A 216 10.66 20.23 -0.27
N ASP A 217 11.58 20.13 -1.22
CA ASP A 217 12.23 18.85 -1.57
C ASP A 217 13.08 18.32 -0.42
N VAL A 218 13.85 19.17 0.28
CA VAL A 218 14.61 18.79 1.48
C VAL A 218 13.72 18.22 2.58
N TYR A 219 12.53 18.81 2.79
CA TYR A 219 11.54 18.30 3.74
C TYR A 219 11.05 16.90 3.36
N ALA A 220 10.67 16.71 2.10
CA ALA A 220 10.18 15.43 1.58
C ALA A 220 11.26 14.32 1.63
N VAL A 221 12.53 14.66 1.35
CA VAL A 221 13.67 13.74 1.58
C VAL A 221 13.81 13.40 3.07
N GLY A 222 13.67 14.38 3.97
CA GLY A 222 13.74 14.13 5.42
C GLY A 222 12.65 13.20 5.93
N ALA A 223 11.41 13.37 5.44
CA ALA A 223 10.29 12.48 5.73
C ALA A 223 10.51 11.07 5.15
N THR A 224 11.09 10.97 3.94
CA THR A 224 11.45 9.69 3.31
C THR A 224 12.57 8.98 4.08
N LEU A 225 13.59 9.70 4.55
CA LEU A 225 14.67 9.15 5.37
C LEU A 225 14.18 8.64 6.73
N PHE A 226 13.27 9.38 7.38
CA PHE A 226 12.61 8.92 8.61
C PHE A 226 11.92 7.57 8.41
N GLU A 227 11.17 7.41 7.32
CA GLU A 227 10.47 6.16 7.01
C GLU A 227 11.41 5.02 6.60
N MET A 228 12.46 5.30 5.82
CA MET A 228 13.48 4.30 5.49
C MET A 228 14.15 3.71 6.74
N LEU A 229 14.40 4.55 7.75
CA LEU A 229 14.99 4.15 9.02
C LEU A 229 13.99 3.48 9.96
N THR A 230 12.75 3.96 10.06
CA THR A 230 11.81 3.51 11.10
C THR A 230 10.75 2.51 10.61
N GLY A 231 10.64 2.30 9.30
CA GLY A 231 9.62 1.44 8.69
C GLY A 231 8.22 2.06 8.64
N ARG A 232 8.01 3.24 9.24
CA ARG A 232 6.73 3.93 9.34
C ARG A 232 6.80 5.37 8.83
N ALA A 233 5.73 5.86 8.22
CA ALA A 233 5.64 7.25 7.81
C ALA A 233 5.76 8.20 9.02
N MET A 234 6.34 9.40 8.78
CA MET A 234 6.57 10.42 9.80
C MET A 234 5.28 10.85 10.53
N PHE A 235 4.17 10.94 9.79
CA PHE A 235 2.84 11.22 10.33
C PHE A 235 1.83 10.19 9.83
N VAL A 236 0.91 9.79 10.72
CA VAL A 236 -0.11 8.78 10.46
C VAL A 236 -1.45 9.31 10.95
N GLY A 237 -2.49 9.14 10.13
CA GLY A 237 -3.86 9.57 10.42
C GLY A 237 -4.88 8.73 9.65
N SER A 238 -6.12 8.71 10.11
CA SER A 238 -7.22 7.96 9.48
C SER A 238 -7.80 8.64 8.23
N SER A 239 -7.37 9.87 7.95
CA SER A 239 -7.71 10.60 6.72
C SER A 239 -6.52 11.42 6.22
N PRO A 240 -6.40 11.65 4.89
CA PRO A 240 -5.34 12.51 4.34
C PRO A 240 -5.34 13.92 4.92
N ILE A 241 -6.52 14.49 5.24
CA ILE A 241 -6.66 15.82 5.85
C ILE A 241 -6.01 15.85 7.24
N GLN A 242 -6.15 14.78 8.03
CA GLN A 242 -5.51 14.68 9.34
C GLN A 242 -3.97 14.69 9.22
N ILE A 243 -3.43 13.99 8.23
CA ILE A 243 -1.99 13.95 7.94
C ILE A 243 -1.50 15.35 7.51
N ALA A 244 -2.23 16.04 6.62
CA ALA A 244 -1.92 17.41 6.23
C ALA A 244 -1.89 18.38 7.44
N VAL A 245 -2.86 18.26 8.35
CA VAL A 245 -2.90 19.06 9.59
C VAL A 245 -1.72 18.72 10.51
N GLN A 246 -1.27 17.47 10.57
CA GLN A 246 -0.07 17.08 11.32
C GLN A 246 1.18 17.76 10.75
N HIS A 247 1.40 17.76 9.43
CA HIS A 247 2.52 18.50 8.81
C HIS A 247 2.49 20.01 9.15
N LEU A 248 1.30 20.63 9.16
CA LEU A 248 1.15 22.06 9.47
C LEU A 248 1.34 22.43 10.96
N SER A 249 1.07 21.52 11.90
CA SER A 249 0.91 21.88 13.32
C SER A 249 1.71 21.05 14.32
N SER A 250 2.03 19.80 13.98
CA SER A 250 2.71 18.85 14.88
C SER A 250 4.23 18.93 14.76
N THR A 251 4.92 18.62 15.85
CA THR A 251 6.38 18.43 15.82
C THR A 251 6.70 17.09 15.14
N PRO A 252 7.66 17.03 14.19
CA PRO A 252 8.14 15.77 13.64
C PRO A 252 8.65 14.83 14.77
N PRO A 253 8.27 13.54 14.77
CA PRO A 253 8.83 12.56 15.70
C PRO A 253 10.31 12.31 15.40
N ARG A 254 11.05 11.86 16.42
CA ARG A 254 12.44 11.45 16.27
C ARG A 254 12.53 9.97 15.92
N PRO A 255 13.47 9.54 15.06
CA PRO A 255 13.79 8.12 14.91
C PRO A 255 14.10 7.43 16.25
N SER A 256 14.79 8.09 17.17
CA SER A 256 15.07 7.55 18.50
C SER A 256 13.83 7.29 19.37
N ASP A 257 12.69 7.93 19.08
CA ASP A 257 11.40 7.63 19.73
C ASP A 257 10.85 6.24 19.31
N VAL A 258 11.33 5.70 18.18
CA VAL A 258 11.00 4.35 17.68
C VAL A 258 12.02 3.32 18.16
N ALA A 259 13.29 3.68 18.06
CA ALA A 259 14.40 2.81 18.39
C ALA A 259 15.49 3.61 19.11
N ALA A 260 15.50 3.53 20.44
CA ALA A 260 16.35 4.33 21.33
C ALA A 260 17.87 4.16 21.13
N TRP A 261 18.30 3.21 20.30
CA TRP A 261 19.72 3.04 19.92
C TRP A 261 20.16 4.01 18.81
N ILE A 262 19.22 4.60 18.05
CA ILE A 262 19.54 5.52 16.95
C ILE A 262 20.28 6.74 17.50
N PRO A 263 21.47 7.10 16.96
CA PRO A 263 22.24 8.24 17.45
C PRO A 263 21.52 9.57 17.27
N ALA A 264 21.63 10.45 18.27
CA ALA A 264 21.03 11.79 18.27
C ALA A 264 21.41 12.65 17.04
N GLN A 265 22.57 12.41 16.42
CA GLN A 265 22.98 13.09 15.19
C GLN A 265 22.05 12.78 13.99
N ILE A 266 21.39 11.61 13.98
CA ILE A 266 20.38 11.25 12.98
C ILE A 266 19.07 11.99 13.28
N ASP A 267 18.67 12.07 14.55
CA ASP A 267 17.50 12.86 14.97
C ASP A 267 17.68 14.35 14.61
N GLU A 268 18.85 14.93 14.89
CA GLU A 268 19.18 16.32 14.59
C GLU A 268 19.15 16.61 13.09
N LEU A 269 19.69 15.71 12.26
CA LEU A 269 19.64 15.84 10.80
C LEU A 269 18.18 15.85 10.31
N ILE A 270 17.39 14.84 10.70
CA ILE A 270 16.00 14.73 10.26
C ILE A 270 15.18 15.91 10.76
N ALA A 271 15.30 16.29 12.04
CA ALA A 271 14.59 17.46 12.59
C ALA A 271 14.97 18.77 11.88
N THR A 272 16.21 18.91 11.40
CA THR A 272 16.64 20.07 10.59
C THR A 272 16.04 20.00 9.18
N MET A 273 16.01 18.83 8.55
CA MET A 273 15.41 18.65 7.22
C MET A 273 13.89 18.83 7.24
N THR A 274 13.21 18.36 8.29
CA THR A 274 11.74 18.39 8.45
C THR A 274 11.22 19.52 9.35
N ALA A 275 12.05 20.54 9.63
CA ALA A 275 11.62 21.70 10.41
C ALA A 275 10.38 22.37 9.77
N ARG A 276 9.39 22.78 10.57
CA ARG A 276 8.15 23.36 10.02
C ARG A 276 8.42 24.63 9.22
N GLU A 277 9.13 25.59 9.80
CA GLU A 277 9.50 26.83 9.14
C GLU A 277 10.56 26.56 8.06
N ALA A 278 10.29 26.93 6.80
CA ALA A 278 11.20 26.65 5.69
C ALA A 278 12.59 27.31 5.86
N ASP A 279 12.66 28.51 6.47
CA ASP A 279 13.92 29.20 6.77
C ASP A 279 14.78 28.49 7.84
N ALA A 280 14.21 27.55 8.61
CA ALA A 280 14.94 26.74 9.59
C ALA A 280 15.53 25.45 9.00
N ARG A 281 15.22 25.12 7.73
CA ARG A 281 15.73 23.93 7.04
C ARG A 281 17.07 24.17 6.36
N LEU A 282 17.71 23.09 5.93
CA LEU A 282 18.82 23.16 4.98
C LEU A 282 18.32 23.79 3.66
N PRO A 283 19.01 24.80 3.09
CA PRO A 283 18.43 25.68 2.08
C PRO A 283 18.22 25.04 0.70
N ASN A 284 18.90 23.93 0.40
CA ASN A 284 18.76 23.17 -0.83
C ASN A 284 19.41 21.78 -0.69
N ALA A 285 19.23 20.93 -1.70
CA ALA A 285 19.80 19.58 -1.72
C ALA A 285 21.35 19.53 -1.75
N GLU A 286 22.07 20.54 -2.23
CA GLU A 286 23.54 20.54 -2.20
C GLU A 286 24.07 20.65 -0.75
N VAL A 287 23.44 21.53 0.05
CA VAL A 287 23.77 21.67 1.47
C VAL A 287 23.31 20.44 2.26
N ALA A 288 22.13 19.89 1.95
CA ALA A 288 21.67 18.64 2.56
C ALA A 288 22.60 17.46 2.23
N LEU A 289 23.02 17.29 0.97
CA LEU A 289 23.95 16.25 0.53
C LEU A 289 25.26 16.28 1.32
N ARG A 290 25.78 17.48 1.59
CA ARG A 290 26.98 17.67 2.40
C ARG A 290 26.76 17.20 3.84
N ALA A 291 25.68 17.63 4.48
CA ALA A 291 25.34 17.23 5.85
C ALA A 291 25.14 15.70 5.99
N VAL A 292 24.46 15.05 5.03
CA VAL A 292 24.26 13.59 5.03
C VAL A 292 25.58 12.84 4.85
N ARG A 293 26.47 13.30 3.95
CA ARG A 293 27.81 12.71 3.76
C ARG A 293 28.71 12.88 4.99
N GLU A 294 28.71 14.06 5.59
CA GLU A 294 29.46 14.33 6.84
C GLU A 294 28.96 13.46 8.00
N LEU A 295 27.63 13.34 8.16
CA LEU A 295 27.03 12.43 9.13
C LEU A 295 27.46 10.98 8.88
N ARG A 296 27.30 10.48 7.65
CA ARG A 296 27.66 9.10 7.27
C ARG A 296 29.14 8.78 7.53
N TRP A 297 30.05 9.74 7.35
CA TRP A 297 31.47 9.57 7.67
C TRP A 297 31.78 9.64 9.17
N SER A 298 30.91 10.27 9.97
CA SER A 298 31.07 10.35 11.43
C SER A 298 30.54 9.12 12.18
N LEU A 299 29.61 8.36 11.60
CA LEU A 299 29.04 7.17 12.20
C LEU A 299 29.99 5.96 12.10
N SER A 300 29.98 5.12 13.14
CA SER A 300 30.77 3.88 13.16
C SER A 300 30.10 2.77 12.34
N SER A 301 30.89 1.82 11.84
CA SER A 301 30.39 0.65 11.09
C SER A 301 29.31 -0.13 11.86
N LEU A 302 29.43 -0.20 13.19
CA LEU A 302 28.46 -0.87 14.06
C LEU A 302 27.06 -0.21 14.02
N VAL A 303 27.00 1.12 13.86
CA VAL A 303 25.74 1.87 13.69
C VAL A 303 25.22 1.71 12.26
N LEU A 304 26.13 1.79 11.27
CA LEU A 304 25.78 1.74 9.84
C LEU A 304 25.18 0.39 9.42
N GLU A 305 25.68 -0.72 9.97
CA GLU A 305 25.22 -2.08 9.66
C GLU A 305 24.00 -2.54 10.48
N HIS A 306 23.56 -1.76 11.47
CA HIS A 306 22.46 -2.17 12.36
C HIS A 306 21.09 -1.92 11.69
N PRO A 307 20.22 -2.94 11.58
CA PRO A 307 18.83 -2.75 11.18
C PRO A 307 18.02 -2.20 12.37
N VAL A 308 17.12 -1.27 12.11
CA VAL A 308 16.23 -0.68 13.11
C VAL A 308 15.06 -1.62 13.41
N GLN A 309 15.30 -2.76 14.04
CA GLN A 309 14.17 -3.62 14.42
C GLN A 309 13.20 -2.85 15.34
N GLU A 310 11.90 -2.92 15.02
CA GLU A 310 10.86 -2.56 15.97
C GLU A 310 11.09 -3.37 17.27
N PRO A 311 10.84 -2.78 18.45
CA PRO A 311 10.67 -3.57 19.65
C PRO A 311 9.56 -4.59 19.37
N ALA A 312 9.84 -5.88 19.60
CA ALA A 312 8.81 -6.90 19.50
C ALA A 312 7.61 -6.45 20.36
N ALA A 313 6.42 -6.40 19.76
CA ALA A 313 5.22 -6.01 20.48
C ALA A 313 5.08 -6.91 21.71
N GLU A 314 5.02 -6.31 22.91
CA GLU A 314 4.70 -7.06 24.12
C GLU A 314 3.33 -7.71 23.91
N GLU A 315 3.27 -9.04 23.98
CA GLU A 315 2.01 -9.76 23.84
C GLU A 315 1.00 -9.21 24.86
N PRO A 316 -0.23 -8.85 24.44
CA PRO A 316 -1.22 -8.38 25.38
C PRO A 316 -1.56 -9.51 26.36
N VAL A 317 -1.17 -9.33 27.62
CA VAL A 317 -1.57 -10.22 28.72
C VAL A 317 -3.10 -10.22 28.77
N VAL A 318 -3.71 -11.33 28.31
CA VAL A 318 -5.16 -11.49 28.29
C VAL A 318 -5.66 -11.64 29.72
N THR A 319 -6.10 -10.53 30.32
CA THR A 319 -6.96 -10.55 31.51
C THR A 319 -8.41 -10.73 31.07
N ASP A 320 -8.97 -11.88 31.43
CA ASP A 320 -10.25 -12.39 30.94
C ASP A 320 -11.45 -11.77 31.67
N GLU A 321 -11.89 -10.57 31.25
CA GLU A 321 -13.09 -9.88 31.77
C GLU A 321 -14.02 -9.30 30.67
N ALA A 322 -14.25 -10.04 29.58
CA ALA A 322 -15.19 -9.62 28.52
C ALA A 322 -16.19 -10.70 28.06
N SER A 323 -16.51 -11.66 28.94
CA SER A 323 -17.57 -12.66 28.73
C SER A 323 -18.84 -12.35 29.52
N LEU A 324 -19.41 -11.13 29.43
CA LEU A 324 -20.73 -10.79 30.04
C LEU A 324 -21.27 -9.39 29.61
N SER A 325 -21.60 -9.18 28.32
CA SER A 325 -22.45 -8.03 27.89
C SER A 325 -22.94 -8.16 26.43
N ALA A 326 -23.73 -9.20 26.17
CA ALA A 326 -24.39 -9.40 24.87
C ALA A 326 -25.88 -9.80 25.01
N GLU A 327 -26.61 -9.20 25.95
CA GLU A 327 -28.08 -9.22 25.98
C GLU A 327 -28.65 -7.85 26.37
N LEU A 328 -29.86 -7.57 25.86
CA LEU A 328 -30.75 -6.43 26.16
C LEU A 328 -30.40 -5.06 25.55
N PHE A 329 -30.88 -4.86 24.32
CA PHE A 329 -31.58 -3.62 23.96
C PHE A 329 -32.92 -3.56 24.73
N ASP A 330 -33.30 -2.42 25.33
CA ASP A 330 -34.58 -1.75 25.04
C ASP A 330 -34.70 -0.31 25.61
N GLU A 331 -35.78 0.38 25.23
CA GLU A 331 -36.13 1.80 25.32
C GLU A 331 -36.28 2.53 26.69
N THR A 332 -36.37 3.87 26.55
CA THR A 332 -37.17 4.87 27.34
C THR A 332 -36.66 5.53 28.64
N ALA A 333 -36.42 6.85 28.49
CA ALA A 333 -37.09 7.98 29.17
C ALA A 333 -36.93 8.31 30.69
N GLU A 334 -36.70 9.62 30.91
CA GLU A 334 -37.05 10.48 32.06
C GLU A 334 -36.38 10.38 33.46
N SER A 335 -35.49 11.35 33.71
CA SER A 335 -35.64 12.41 34.75
C SER A 335 -35.85 12.03 36.23
N ARG A 336 -34.85 12.34 37.10
CA ARG A 336 -34.90 13.47 38.08
C ARG A 336 -33.67 13.56 39.01
N LEU A 337 -33.34 14.81 39.38
CA LEU A 337 -32.62 15.35 40.56
C LEU A 337 -32.05 14.35 41.60
N LYS A 338 -30.89 14.58 42.25
CA LYS A 338 -30.44 15.84 42.87
C LYS A 338 -28.96 15.81 43.32
N ALA A 339 -28.31 16.98 43.38
CA ALA A 339 -27.02 17.26 44.03
C ALA A 339 -27.14 17.25 45.59
N PRO A 340 -26.10 17.53 46.45
CA PRO A 340 -24.79 18.13 46.11
C PRO A 340 -23.53 17.71 46.94
N ALA A 341 -22.35 18.26 46.57
CA ALA A 341 -21.30 18.88 47.42
C ALA A 341 -20.62 18.08 48.60
N GLU A 342 -19.39 18.34 49.05
CA GLU A 342 -18.38 19.41 48.80
C GLU A 342 -16.98 19.04 49.38
N THR A 343 -15.93 19.81 49.03
CA THR A 343 -14.76 20.21 49.87
C THR A 343 -13.78 19.10 50.35
N THR A 344 -12.51 18.99 49.92
CA THR A 344 -11.32 19.90 49.90
C THR A 344 -10.48 19.95 51.20
N ALA A 345 -9.22 19.48 51.15
CA ALA A 345 -7.97 19.95 51.83
C ALA A 345 -6.89 18.83 51.73
N LEU A 346 -5.70 18.98 51.13
CA LEU A 346 -4.50 19.77 51.54
C LEU A 346 -3.98 19.42 52.95
N VAL A 347 -2.94 18.56 53.06
CA VAL A 347 -1.48 18.86 53.04
C VAL A 347 -0.93 19.36 54.39
N THR A 348 0.03 18.59 54.95
CA THR A 348 1.12 19.05 55.84
C THR A 348 2.32 18.10 55.77
N ALA A 349 3.52 18.64 55.55
CA ALA A 349 4.78 18.11 56.11
C ALA A 349 4.99 18.80 57.50
N GLU A 350 5.98 18.55 58.36
CA GLU A 350 7.41 18.18 58.25
C GLU A 350 7.89 17.71 59.66
N GLU A 351 9.02 16.96 59.74
CA GLU A 351 9.97 16.82 60.89
C GLU A 351 9.40 16.38 62.30
N ASP A 352 10.15 15.87 63.29
CA ASP A 352 11.60 15.75 63.54
C ASP A 352 11.94 14.52 64.45
N ALA A 353 13.20 14.42 64.92
CA ALA A 353 13.89 13.23 65.44
C ALA A 353 13.70 12.78 66.93
N ASP A 354 14.33 11.63 67.22
CA ASP A 354 15.13 11.24 68.42
C ASP A 354 14.69 10.02 69.29
N ASP A 355 15.70 9.30 69.81
CA ASP A 355 15.70 8.02 70.60
C ASP A 355 15.55 8.34 72.14
N PRO A 356 15.71 7.44 73.17
CA PRO A 356 16.08 6.03 73.17
C PRO A 356 15.43 5.03 74.19
N ALA A 357 15.47 3.73 73.83
CA ALA A 357 15.75 2.55 74.70
C ALA A 357 14.78 2.22 75.91
N PRO A 358 14.89 1.05 76.62
CA PRO A 358 15.93 0.01 76.55
C PRO A 358 15.52 -1.50 76.67
N ALA A 359 16.49 -2.37 76.33
CA ALA A 359 16.78 -3.72 76.91
C ALA A 359 15.78 -4.90 76.62
N VAL A 360 16.15 -6.19 76.63
CA VAL A 360 17.23 -6.98 77.30
C VAL A 360 17.67 -8.21 76.45
N MET A 361 19.00 -8.42 76.29
CA MET A 361 19.80 -9.70 76.27
C MET A 361 19.36 -10.93 75.41
N THR A 362 20.18 -11.85 74.83
CA THR A 362 21.64 -12.14 74.66
C THR A 362 21.77 -13.36 73.69
N SER A 363 22.86 -13.76 73.02
CA SER A 363 24.26 -13.29 72.96
C SER A 363 25.04 -13.80 71.72
N THR A 364 25.87 -12.94 71.13
CA THR A 364 27.33 -13.05 70.81
C THR A 364 28.03 -14.42 70.67
N GLN A 365 29.07 -14.64 69.85
CA GLN A 365 29.95 -13.87 68.92
C GLN A 365 30.85 -14.92 68.19
N SER A 366 31.72 -14.69 67.20
CA SER A 366 31.95 -13.70 66.14
C SER A 366 33.40 -13.91 65.64
N LEU A 367 33.57 -14.02 64.33
CA LEU A 367 34.70 -13.58 63.47
C LEU A 367 36.14 -13.39 64.04
N LEU A 368 37.15 -13.89 63.30
CA LEU A 368 38.02 -13.12 62.36
C LEU A 368 39.53 -13.53 62.35
N VAL A 369 40.19 -13.19 61.23
CA VAL A 369 41.65 -12.99 60.98
C VAL A 369 42.48 -14.19 60.44
N LYS A 370 43.24 -13.91 59.37
CA LYS A 370 44.24 -14.78 58.68
C LYS A 370 45.58 -14.78 59.44
N PRO A 371 46.53 -15.74 59.26
CA PRO A 371 47.55 -15.53 58.21
C PRO A 371 48.24 -16.80 57.62
N THR A 372 49.22 -16.50 56.78
CA THR A 372 50.07 -17.31 55.89
C THR A 372 51.25 -18.04 56.58
N VAL A 373 51.63 -19.23 56.05
CA VAL A 373 52.94 -19.95 56.12
C VAL A 373 53.50 -20.42 57.49
N ALA A 374 53.72 -21.74 57.62
CA ALA A 374 55.03 -22.34 57.96
C ALA A 374 55.02 -23.90 57.90
N GLN A 375 56.06 -24.48 57.29
CA GLN A 375 56.59 -25.84 57.56
C GLN A 375 57.85 -25.67 58.46
N PRO A 376 58.52 -26.73 59.00
CA PRO A 376 58.24 -28.19 58.99
C PRO A 376 58.40 -28.87 60.38
N THR A 377 58.50 -30.21 60.37
CA THR A 377 59.22 -31.09 61.33
C THR A 377 58.71 -31.30 62.75
N THR A 378 58.32 -32.55 63.04
CA THR A 378 58.86 -33.37 64.15
C THR A 378 58.99 -34.83 63.71
N ALA A 379 59.85 -35.59 64.39
CA ALA A 379 60.21 -36.97 64.03
C ALA A 379 60.03 -37.93 65.22
N SER A 380 59.81 -39.22 64.90
CA SER A 380 59.94 -40.39 65.80
C SER A 380 58.96 -40.42 67.00
N THR A 381 58.53 -41.56 67.54
CA THR A 381 59.22 -42.84 67.75
C THR A 381 58.18 -43.94 68.00
N HIS A 382 58.36 -45.17 67.51
CA HIS A 382 58.54 -46.38 68.35
C HIS A 382 58.59 -47.70 67.55
N GLN A 383 59.41 -48.61 68.06
CA GLN A 383 59.70 -49.94 67.53
C GLN A 383 58.80 -51.01 68.19
N VAL A 384 58.53 -52.11 67.49
CA VAL A 384 58.42 -53.45 68.10
C VAL A 384 59.07 -54.47 67.12
N ALA A 385 59.87 -55.40 67.65
CA ALA A 385 60.41 -56.57 66.91
C ALA A 385 59.30 -57.63 66.73
N GLU A 386 59.43 -58.84 66.16
CA GLU A 386 60.50 -59.75 65.71
C GLU A 386 59.77 -60.72 64.72
N ALA A 387 60.30 -61.36 63.68
CA ALA A 387 61.40 -62.34 63.62
C ALA A 387 61.68 -62.77 62.15
N ALA A 388 62.68 -63.62 61.94
CA ALA A 388 63.26 -64.01 60.63
C ALA A 388 62.57 -65.25 59.98
N PRO A 389 62.93 -65.78 58.77
CA PRO A 389 64.30 -65.97 58.26
C PRO A 389 64.60 -65.67 56.77
N ARG A 390 65.88 -65.80 56.44
CA ARG A 390 66.56 -65.62 55.14
C ARG A 390 66.11 -66.65 54.07
N GLN A 391 66.02 -66.26 52.78
CA GLN A 391 66.97 -66.69 51.72
C GLN A 391 66.64 -66.27 50.27
N SER A 392 67.70 -66.31 49.44
CA SER A 392 67.74 -66.30 47.96
C SER A 392 67.64 -64.95 47.22
N ARG A 393 68.77 -64.56 46.61
CA ARG A 393 68.88 -63.56 45.53
C ARG A 393 68.37 -64.16 44.21
N ARG A 394 68.06 -63.29 43.23
CA ARG A 394 67.79 -63.58 41.79
C ARG A 394 66.37 -64.02 41.37
N ARG A 395 65.30 -63.49 41.97
CA ARG A 395 63.98 -63.38 41.27
C ARG A 395 63.31 -62.00 41.33
N SER A 396 63.64 -61.16 42.32
CA SER A 396 63.04 -59.82 42.49
C SER A 396 63.22 -58.87 41.29
N LYS A 397 64.32 -58.95 40.53
CA LYS A 397 64.50 -58.15 39.31
C LYS A 397 63.51 -58.52 38.20
N ILE A 398 63.11 -59.78 38.09
CA ILE A 398 62.13 -60.23 37.07
C ILE A 398 60.72 -59.81 37.49
N VAL A 399 60.37 -59.99 38.77
CA VAL A 399 59.07 -59.52 39.28
C VAL A 399 58.95 -58.00 39.15
N ALA A 400 59.99 -57.24 39.52
CA ALA A 400 60.01 -55.79 39.33
C ALA A 400 59.95 -55.39 37.84
N LEU A 401 60.65 -56.08 36.94
CA LEU A 401 60.57 -55.84 35.50
C LEU A 401 59.18 -56.11 34.95
N VAL A 402 58.52 -57.19 35.38
CA VAL A 402 57.14 -57.53 34.98
C VAL A 402 56.13 -56.53 35.54
N LEU A 403 56.32 -56.04 36.77
CA LEU A 403 55.47 -55.01 37.37
C LEU A 403 55.66 -53.65 36.68
N VAL A 404 56.89 -53.31 36.28
CA VAL A 404 57.18 -52.13 35.44
C VAL A 404 56.62 -52.30 34.02
N LEU A 405 56.68 -53.49 33.41
CA LEU A 405 56.04 -53.78 32.11
C LEU A 405 54.51 -53.77 32.19
N LEU A 406 53.91 -54.20 33.29
CA LEU A 406 52.47 -54.07 33.53
C LEU A 406 52.05 -52.62 33.82
N LEU A 407 52.89 -51.83 34.49
CA LEU A 407 52.65 -50.39 34.64
C LEU A 407 52.83 -49.63 33.33
N LEU A 408 53.82 -49.99 32.50
CA LEU A 408 54.02 -49.42 31.16
C LEU A 408 52.94 -49.88 30.18
N GLY A 409 52.51 -51.14 30.24
CA GLY A 409 51.41 -51.68 29.45
C GLY A 409 50.06 -51.14 29.89
N GLY A 410 49.85 -50.95 31.20
CA GLY A 410 48.67 -50.31 31.76
C GLY A 410 48.62 -48.82 31.43
N ALA A 411 49.73 -48.09 31.60
CA ALA A 411 49.85 -46.71 31.16
C ALA A 411 49.66 -46.58 29.66
N GLY A 412 50.25 -47.48 28.85
CA GLY A 412 50.07 -47.55 27.40
C GLY A 412 48.63 -47.83 26.98
N ALA A 413 47.94 -48.76 27.65
CA ALA A 413 46.52 -49.04 27.44
C ALA A 413 45.64 -47.86 27.87
N THR A 414 46.01 -47.15 28.94
CA THR A 414 45.29 -45.96 29.43
C THR A 414 45.48 -44.77 28.49
N THR A 415 46.70 -44.52 28.00
CA THR A 415 46.95 -43.49 26.99
C THR A 415 46.30 -43.85 25.65
N TRP A 416 46.32 -45.12 25.24
CA TRP A 416 45.62 -45.56 24.04
C TRP A 416 44.10 -45.38 24.18
N TYR A 417 43.51 -45.77 25.31
CA TYR A 417 42.08 -45.61 25.58
C TYR A 417 41.62 -44.14 25.62
N LEU A 418 42.45 -43.24 26.15
CA LEU A 418 42.13 -41.81 26.29
C LEU A 418 42.49 -40.96 25.06
N LEU A 419 43.45 -41.36 24.22
CA LEU A 419 43.87 -40.60 23.03
C LEU A 419 43.40 -41.20 21.69
N GLN A 420 43.11 -42.50 21.61
CA GLN A 420 42.66 -43.16 20.36
C GLN A 420 41.40 -44.00 20.49
N GLY A 421 41.16 -44.59 21.68
CA GLY A 421 40.02 -45.44 21.99
C GLY A 421 38.71 -44.66 22.27
N PRO A 422 37.64 -45.37 22.68
CA PRO A 422 36.30 -44.80 22.86
C PRO A 422 36.16 -43.87 24.08
N GLY A 423 37.22 -43.67 24.86
CA GLY A 423 37.31 -42.65 25.90
C GLY A 423 37.79 -41.29 25.38
N ALA A 424 38.22 -41.20 24.12
CA ALA A 424 38.69 -39.96 23.51
C ALA A 424 37.54 -38.98 23.22
N TYR A 425 37.85 -37.69 23.29
CA TYR A 425 36.96 -36.60 22.89
C TYR A 425 37.34 -36.11 21.51
N THR A 426 36.33 -35.76 20.72
CA THR A 426 36.46 -35.11 19.40
C THR A 426 35.57 -33.86 19.39
N GLU A 427 35.74 -33.00 18.41
CA GLU A 427 34.96 -31.76 18.27
C GLU A 427 34.02 -31.90 17.07
N VAL A 428 32.77 -31.47 17.23
CA VAL A 428 31.84 -31.38 16.10
C VAL A 428 32.42 -30.36 15.12
N PRO A 429 32.61 -30.68 13.82
CA PRO A 429 33.21 -29.76 12.87
C PRO A 429 32.54 -28.38 12.85
N ALA A 430 33.35 -27.33 12.76
CA ALA A 430 32.85 -25.98 12.56
C ALA A 430 32.35 -25.81 11.10
N ALA A 431 31.41 -24.87 10.88
CA ALA A 431 30.80 -24.55 9.58
C ALA A 431 29.94 -25.65 8.92
N LEU A 432 29.24 -26.47 9.72
CA LEU A 432 28.24 -27.43 9.21
C LEU A 432 26.88 -26.80 8.85
N LEU A 433 26.56 -25.60 9.35
CA LEU A 433 25.32 -24.88 9.04
C LEU A 433 25.37 -24.28 7.62
N ASN A 434 24.27 -24.36 6.86
CA ASN A 434 24.18 -23.98 5.44
C ASN A 434 25.11 -24.76 4.46
N ALA A 435 25.90 -25.71 4.96
CA ALA A 435 26.61 -26.67 4.11
C ALA A 435 25.62 -27.62 3.42
N ASP A 436 26.03 -28.17 2.27
CA ASP A 436 25.29 -29.24 1.61
C ASP A 436 25.31 -30.51 2.48
N ALA A 437 24.18 -31.20 2.58
CA ALA A 437 24.00 -32.30 3.53
C ALA A 437 25.08 -33.38 3.40
N THR A 438 25.51 -33.71 2.19
CA THR A 438 26.59 -34.69 1.94
C THR A 438 27.94 -34.23 2.48
N ILE A 439 28.30 -32.95 2.27
CA ILE A 439 29.56 -32.39 2.79
C ILE A 439 29.53 -32.38 4.32
N ALA A 440 28.38 -32.07 4.91
CA ALA A 440 28.19 -32.09 6.36
C ALA A 440 28.25 -33.51 6.93
N THR A 441 27.66 -34.52 6.28
CA THR A 441 27.78 -35.92 6.74
C THR A 441 29.21 -36.42 6.65
N ASP A 442 29.89 -36.18 5.53
CA ASP A 442 31.26 -36.64 5.30
C ASP A 442 32.23 -36.03 6.33
N ALA A 443 32.09 -34.74 6.64
CA ALA A 443 32.89 -34.06 7.65
C ALA A 443 32.67 -34.58 9.08
N ILE A 444 31.44 -34.99 9.43
CA ILE A 444 31.12 -35.57 10.74
C ILE A 444 31.66 -36.99 10.85
N GLU A 445 31.58 -37.79 9.78
CA GLU A 445 32.16 -39.14 9.74
C GLU A 445 33.70 -39.09 9.80
N GLU A 446 34.35 -38.14 9.11
CA GLU A 446 35.80 -37.90 9.20
C GLU A 446 36.24 -37.48 10.62
N ALA A 447 35.40 -36.76 11.36
CA ALA A 447 35.63 -36.41 12.77
C ALA A 447 35.48 -37.59 13.75
N GLY A 448 35.10 -38.78 13.28
CA GLY A 448 34.91 -39.98 14.10
C GLY A 448 33.61 -39.96 14.91
N LEU A 449 32.54 -39.41 14.32
CA LEU A 449 31.20 -39.28 14.90
C LEU A 449 30.17 -40.02 14.06
N GLN A 450 29.05 -40.42 14.67
CA GLN A 450 27.95 -41.10 13.98
C GLN A 450 26.90 -40.09 13.53
N VAL A 451 26.47 -40.14 12.28
CA VAL A 451 25.44 -39.23 11.75
C VAL A 451 24.04 -39.83 11.90
N LYS A 452 23.09 -39.02 12.35
CA LYS A 452 21.65 -39.28 12.24
C LYS A 452 20.99 -38.16 11.44
N SER A 453 20.44 -38.46 10.27
CA SER A 453 19.72 -37.48 9.47
C SER A 453 18.28 -37.28 9.96
N ALA A 454 17.88 -36.02 10.04
CA ALA A 454 16.50 -35.55 10.17
C ALA A 454 16.18 -34.59 9.02
N THR A 455 14.90 -34.29 8.79
CA THR A 455 14.49 -33.35 7.74
C THR A 455 13.38 -32.45 8.23
N ASP A 456 13.45 -31.16 7.94
CA ASP A 456 12.44 -30.17 8.29
C ASP A 456 12.33 -29.09 7.20
N TYR A 457 11.32 -28.23 7.26
CA TYR A 457 11.18 -27.11 6.32
C TYR A 457 11.96 -25.88 6.79
N SER A 458 12.34 -25.00 5.85
CA SER A 458 12.98 -23.72 6.18
C SER A 458 12.78 -22.71 5.06
N ASP A 459 12.35 -21.51 5.44
CA ASP A 459 12.07 -20.42 4.50
C ASP A 459 13.34 -19.70 4.01
N ILE A 460 14.45 -19.90 4.73
CA ILE A 460 15.73 -19.21 4.53
C ILE A 460 16.76 -20.16 3.91
N VAL A 461 16.74 -21.44 4.29
CA VAL A 461 17.75 -22.42 3.89
C VAL A 461 17.25 -23.26 2.71
N ALA A 462 17.95 -23.20 1.59
CA ALA A 462 17.59 -23.98 0.39
C ALA A 462 17.56 -25.50 0.63
N ALA A 463 16.69 -26.20 -0.09
CA ALA A 463 16.52 -27.65 0.04
C ALA A 463 17.85 -28.41 -0.16
N GLY A 464 18.10 -29.40 0.69
CA GLY A 464 19.34 -30.20 0.68
C GLY A 464 20.50 -29.61 1.51
N LYS A 465 20.33 -28.42 2.10
CA LYS A 465 21.32 -27.81 3.01
C LYS A 465 20.95 -28.01 4.48
N VAL A 466 21.95 -28.01 5.36
CA VAL A 466 21.77 -28.24 6.80
C VAL A 466 21.21 -27.00 7.51
N ILE A 467 20.10 -27.17 8.23
CA ILE A 467 19.44 -26.11 9.02
C ILE A 467 19.88 -26.10 10.48
N SER A 468 20.16 -27.26 11.06
CA SER A 468 20.55 -27.40 12.46
C SER A 468 21.36 -28.67 12.68
N VAL A 469 22.25 -28.62 13.66
CA VAL A 469 23.12 -29.74 14.07
C VAL A 469 23.09 -29.82 15.58
N SER A 470 22.90 -31.01 16.14
CA SER A 470 22.85 -31.27 17.58
C SER A 470 23.63 -32.55 17.91
N PRO A 471 24.69 -32.51 18.75
CA PRO A 471 25.23 -31.37 19.48
C PRO A 471 25.79 -30.24 18.58
N SER A 472 26.05 -29.07 19.15
CA SER A 472 26.31 -27.85 18.36
C SER A 472 27.67 -27.89 17.62
N PRO A 473 27.82 -27.21 16.47
CA PRO A 473 29.12 -27.07 15.80
C PRO A 473 30.19 -26.46 16.75
N GLY A 474 31.36 -27.09 16.84
CA GLY A 474 32.43 -26.74 17.78
C GLY A 474 32.28 -27.34 19.19
N GLU A 475 31.22 -28.10 19.48
CA GLU A 475 31.02 -28.71 20.80
C GLU A 475 31.94 -29.93 21.00
N ARG A 476 32.50 -30.07 22.21
CA ARG A 476 33.39 -31.18 22.59
C ARG A 476 32.60 -32.40 23.03
N VAL A 477 32.50 -33.36 22.12
CA VAL A 477 31.72 -34.59 22.29
C VAL A 477 32.62 -35.81 22.45
N ARG A 478 32.05 -36.95 22.85
CA ARG A 478 32.80 -38.22 22.85
C ARG A 478 32.92 -38.74 21.42
N LYS A 479 34.05 -39.39 21.12
CA LYS A 479 34.19 -40.19 19.90
C LYS A 479 33.07 -41.23 19.82
N ASP A 480 32.63 -41.55 18.60
CA ASP A 480 31.49 -42.43 18.32
C ASP A 480 30.11 -41.93 18.84
N SER A 481 30.00 -40.66 19.29
CA SER A 481 28.69 -40.08 19.66
C SER A 481 27.84 -39.73 18.43
N VAL A 482 26.52 -39.71 18.62
CA VAL A 482 25.55 -39.46 17.55
C VAL A 482 25.28 -37.97 17.41
N VAL A 483 25.60 -37.40 16.25
CA VAL A 483 25.25 -36.05 15.83
C VAL A 483 24.01 -36.13 14.95
N THR A 484 22.94 -35.45 15.35
CA THR A 484 21.74 -35.29 14.54
C THR A 484 21.90 -34.09 13.62
N VAL A 485 21.80 -34.32 12.31
CA VAL A 485 21.87 -33.29 11.26
C VAL A 485 20.49 -33.13 10.65
N THR A 486 19.89 -31.95 10.79
CA THR A 486 18.59 -31.65 10.18
C THR A 486 18.81 -30.96 8.84
N VAL A 487 18.22 -31.50 7.78
CA VAL A 487 18.35 -31.02 6.41
C VAL A 487 17.08 -30.32 5.97
N SER A 488 17.22 -29.15 5.34
CA SER A 488 16.12 -28.38 4.78
C SER A 488 15.45 -29.14 3.64
N ARG A 489 14.12 -29.13 3.65
CA ARG A 489 13.25 -29.52 2.53
C ARG A 489 12.89 -28.32 1.63
N GLY A 490 13.42 -27.14 1.94
CA GLY A 490 13.04 -25.85 1.35
C GLY A 490 11.81 -25.23 2.04
N ILE A 491 11.26 -24.19 1.41
CA ILE A 491 10.05 -23.51 1.85
C ILE A 491 8.86 -24.49 1.80
N GLU A 492 8.03 -24.53 2.83
CA GLU A 492 6.81 -25.35 2.80
C GLU A 492 5.80 -24.78 1.78
N HIS A 493 5.10 -25.66 1.05
CA HIS A 493 4.16 -25.25 0.00
C HIS A 493 2.76 -25.82 0.25
N PHE A 494 1.79 -24.92 0.43
CA PHE A 494 0.37 -25.24 0.50
C PHE A 494 -0.30 -25.15 -0.89
N THR A 495 -1.56 -25.55 -0.98
CA THR A 495 -2.33 -25.57 -2.23
C THR A 495 -3.47 -24.57 -2.13
N VAL A 496 -3.53 -23.61 -3.04
CA VAL A 496 -4.57 -22.57 -3.05
C VAL A 496 -5.94 -23.23 -3.24
N PRO A 497 -6.94 -22.93 -2.40
CA PRO A 497 -8.27 -23.51 -2.53
C PRO A 497 -8.95 -23.14 -3.86
N THR A 498 -9.91 -23.96 -4.28
CA THR A 498 -10.69 -23.79 -5.52
C THR A 498 -12.10 -23.32 -5.23
N GLY A 499 -12.69 -22.52 -6.11
CA GLY A 499 -14.03 -21.92 -5.91
C GLY A 499 -14.01 -20.65 -5.06
N LEU A 500 -12.94 -19.85 -5.16
CA LEU A 500 -12.84 -18.54 -4.53
C LEU A 500 -13.51 -17.46 -5.39
N LEU A 501 -13.44 -17.61 -6.71
CA LEU A 501 -14.13 -16.75 -7.67
C LEU A 501 -15.66 -16.96 -7.61
N ASN A 502 -16.40 -15.86 -7.66
CA ASN A 502 -17.87 -15.81 -7.57
C ASN A 502 -18.46 -16.26 -6.22
N GLU A 503 -17.66 -16.37 -5.15
CA GLU A 503 -18.14 -16.55 -3.78
C GLU A 503 -18.11 -15.24 -2.97
N ARG A 504 -18.89 -15.19 -1.89
CA ARG A 504 -18.91 -14.11 -0.91
C ARG A 504 -17.57 -14.02 -0.20
N ARG A 505 -17.06 -12.80 -0.05
CA ARG A 505 -15.81 -12.46 0.66
C ARG A 505 -15.59 -13.23 1.97
N LYS A 506 -16.63 -13.42 2.80
CA LYS A 506 -16.53 -14.13 4.08
C LYS A 506 -16.10 -15.59 3.91
N ASN A 507 -16.65 -16.29 2.92
CA ASN A 507 -16.36 -17.69 2.66
C ASN A 507 -14.97 -17.84 2.03
N VAL A 508 -14.60 -16.91 1.14
CA VAL A 508 -13.26 -16.84 0.52
C VAL A 508 -12.16 -16.63 1.57
N ILE A 509 -12.33 -15.68 2.50
CA ILE A 509 -11.36 -15.44 3.59
C ILE A 509 -11.20 -16.72 4.43
N ALA A 510 -12.30 -17.34 4.87
CA ALA A 510 -12.25 -18.56 5.67
C ALA A 510 -11.57 -19.72 4.94
N ALA A 511 -11.79 -19.87 3.63
CA ALA A 511 -11.13 -20.91 2.83
C ALA A 511 -9.63 -20.67 2.66
N ILE A 512 -9.19 -19.40 2.50
CA ILE A 512 -7.77 -19.01 2.42
C ILE A 512 -7.07 -19.30 3.76
N GLU A 513 -7.70 -18.92 4.88
CA GLU A 513 -7.20 -19.18 6.24
C GLU A 513 -7.14 -20.69 6.56
N GLU A 514 -8.18 -21.47 6.20
CA GLU A 514 -8.20 -22.93 6.37
C GLU A 514 -7.13 -23.64 5.52
N ALA A 515 -6.78 -23.08 4.36
CA ALA A 515 -5.69 -23.58 3.51
C ALA A 515 -4.28 -23.19 4.01
N GLY A 516 -4.18 -22.43 5.12
CA GLY A 516 -2.91 -22.04 5.74
C GLY A 516 -2.23 -20.83 5.11
N PHE A 517 -2.95 -20.01 4.34
CA PHE A 517 -2.42 -18.77 3.75
C PHE A 517 -2.94 -17.53 4.48
N GLU A 518 -2.16 -16.44 4.42
CA GLU A 518 -2.63 -15.13 4.86
C GLU A 518 -3.41 -14.41 3.75
N VAL A 519 -4.51 -13.73 4.10
CA VAL A 519 -5.18 -12.80 3.20
C VAL A 519 -4.35 -11.51 3.08
N GLY A 520 -4.09 -11.09 1.84
CA GLY A 520 -3.34 -9.87 1.53
C GLY A 520 -4.23 -8.64 1.40
N GLU A 521 -4.04 -7.87 0.33
CA GLU A 521 -4.86 -6.70 0.03
C GLU A 521 -6.29 -7.10 -0.37
N ILE A 522 -7.29 -6.41 0.19
CA ILE A 522 -8.70 -6.58 -0.19
C ILE A 522 -9.11 -5.38 -1.06
N ALA A 523 -8.78 -5.49 -2.35
CA ALA A 523 -9.18 -4.51 -3.36
C ALA A 523 -10.71 -4.47 -3.53
N ARG A 524 -11.25 -3.32 -3.97
CA ARG A 524 -12.68 -3.13 -4.17
C ARG A 524 -12.94 -2.32 -5.44
N ASP A 525 -13.60 -2.95 -6.41
CA ASP A 525 -13.93 -2.33 -7.69
C ASP A 525 -15.42 -2.49 -8.03
N TYR A 526 -15.89 -1.73 -9.00
CA TYR A 526 -17.27 -1.78 -9.47
C TYR A 526 -17.42 -2.75 -10.65
N TYR A 527 -18.50 -3.52 -10.64
CA TYR A 527 -18.81 -4.50 -11.67
C TYR A 527 -20.31 -4.43 -11.99
N ASP A 528 -20.62 -4.23 -13.27
CA ASP A 528 -22.00 -4.04 -13.71
C ASP A 528 -22.87 -5.31 -13.57
N ASP A 529 -22.24 -6.49 -13.61
CA ASP A 529 -22.89 -7.81 -13.60
C ASP A 529 -22.68 -8.63 -12.30
N VAL A 530 -21.99 -8.10 -11.28
CA VAL A 530 -21.62 -8.86 -10.07
C VAL A 530 -22.11 -8.18 -8.79
N ASP A 531 -22.94 -8.89 -8.02
CA ASP A 531 -23.48 -8.41 -6.74
C ASP A 531 -22.39 -7.96 -5.74
N GLN A 532 -22.74 -6.96 -4.93
CA GLN A 532 -21.87 -6.42 -3.90
C GLN A 532 -21.42 -7.50 -2.90
N GLY A 533 -20.12 -7.58 -2.63
CA GLY A 533 -19.52 -8.48 -1.65
C GLY A 533 -19.07 -9.84 -2.19
N ILE A 534 -19.22 -10.09 -3.49
CA ILE A 534 -18.67 -11.25 -4.20
C ILE A 534 -17.23 -10.99 -4.62
N VAL A 535 -16.36 -12.00 -4.56
CA VAL A 535 -14.97 -11.96 -5.03
C VAL A 535 -14.91 -12.22 -6.53
N THR A 536 -14.29 -11.30 -7.27
CA THR A 536 -14.20 -11.29 -8.74
C THR A 536 -12.82 -11.66 -9.27
N GLU A 537 -11.79 -11.48 -8.45
CA GLU A 537 -10.40 -11.74 -8.81
C GLU A 537 -9.62 -12.18 -7.57
N VAL A 538 -8.62 -13.03 -7.78
CA VAL A 538 -7.68 -13.51 -6.76
C VAL A 538 -6.28 -13.39 -7.37
N SER A 539 -5.31 -12.84 -6.63
CA SER A 539 -3.96 -12.57 -7.17
C SER A 539 -3.20 -13.83 -7.60
N VAL A 540 -3.60 -14.99 -7.09
CA VAL A 540 -2.99 -16.29 -7.34
C VAL A 540 -4.01 -17.26 -7.97
N PRO A 541 -3.64 -18.04 -9.01
CA PRO A 541 -4.52 -19.06 -9.58
C PRO A 541 -4.96 -20.12 -8.56
N GLU A 542 -6.26 -20.40 -8.55
CA GLU A 542 -6.87 -21.49 -7.78
C GLU A 542 -6.21 -22.85 -8.07
N GLY A 543 -6.02 -23.69 -7.05
CA GLY A 543 -5.38 -25.00 -7.17
C GLY A 543 -3.87 -24.96 -7.42
N SER A 544 -3.23 -23.78 -7.52
CA SER A 544 -1.78 -23.69 -7.62
C SER A 544 -1.09 -24.01 -6.29
N ARG A 545 0.17 -24.47 -6.36
CA ARG A 545 1.00 -24.69 -5.17
C ARG A 545 1.87 -23.46 -4.92
N GLN A 546 1.76 -22.88 -3.73
CA GLN A 546 2.49 -21.68 -3.35
C GLN A 546 3.23 -21.87 -2.02
N PRO A 547 4.33 -21.14 -1.79
CA PRO A 547 4.93 -20.98 -0.47
C PRO A 547 3.89 -20.63 0.61
N HIS A 548 3.97 -21.23 1.79
CA HIS A 548 3.00 -20.98 2.89
C HIS A 548 2.86 -19.50 3.26
N ASN A 549 3.97 -18.75 3.19
CA ASN A 549 4.03 -17.30 3.44
C ASN A 549 3.53 -16.41 2.29
N THR A 550 2.88 -16.99 1.26
CA THR A 550 2.28 -16.24 0.16
C THR A 550 1.00 -15.58 0.63
N LYS A 551 0.91 -14.26 0.52
CA LYS A 551 -0.33 -13.52 0.78
C LYS A 551 -1.23 -13.59 -0.45
N ILE A 552 -2.52 -13.87 -0.23
CA ILE A 552 -3.52 -13.97 -1.29
C ILE A 552 -4.38 -12.71 -1.25
N ASP A 553 -4.16 -11.82 -2.22
CA ASP A 553 -4.97 -10.62 -2.43
C ASP A 553 -6.26 -10.99 -3.17
N ILE A 554 -7.35 -10.29 -2.85
CA ILE A 554 -8.67 -10.54 -3.44
C ILE A 554 -9.37 -9.24 -3.84
N THR A 555 -9.99 -9.21 -5.02
CA THR A 555 -10.85 -8.10 -5.45
C THR A 555 -12.30 -8.42 -5.16
N VAL A 556 -12.99 -7.52 -4.46
CA VAL A 556 -14.40 -7.67 -4.06
C VAL A 556 -15.28 -6.67 -4.79
N SER A 557 -16.34 -7.15 -5.43
CA SER A 557 -17.32 -6.29 -6.10
C SER A 557 -18.00 -5.34 -5.12
N ARG A 558 -18.11 -4.06 -5.52
CA ARG A 558 -18.93 -3.02 -4.89
C ARG A 558 -20.36 -2.99 -5.42
N GLY A 559 -20.71 -3.87 -6.37
CA GLY A 559 -21.89 -3.75 -7.22
C GLY A 559 -21.63 -2.82 -8.41
N LYS A 560 -22.71 -2.39 -9.06
CA LYS A 560 -22.67 -1.43 -10.18
C LYS A 560 -22.10 -0.07 -9.73
N GLU A 561 -21.43 0.64 -10.63
CA GLU A 561 -20.91 1.99 -10.36
C GLU A 561 -22.07 2.99 -10.20
N PRO A 562 -22.15 3.76 -9.09
CA PRO A 562 -23.20 4.75 -8.90
C PRO A 562 -22.97 5.98 -9.79
N VAL A 563 -24.01 6.41 -10.49
CA VAL A 563 -23.98 7.52 -11.45
C VAL A 563 -25.14 8.47 -11.17
N THR A 564 -24.87 9.78 -11.17
CA THR A 564 -25.92 10.79 -11.10
C THR A 564 -26.60 10.95 -12.46
N ILE A 565 -27.91 10.74 -12.52
CA ILE A 565 -28.68 10.85 -13.76
C ILE A 565 -28.61 12.30 -14.28
N PRO A 566 -28.13 12.55 -15.51
CA PRO A 566 -27.97 13.90 -16.04
C PRO A 566 -29.33 14.57 -16.29
N ASN A 567 -29.33 15.91 -16.35
CA ASN A 567 -30.47 16.63 -16.92
C ASN A 567 -30.38 16.61 -18.45
N LEU A 568 -31.34 15.93 -19.08
CA LEU A 568 -31.50 15.80 -20.52
C LEU A 568 -32.65 16.68 -21.06
N VAL A 569 -33.46 17.27 -20.19
CA VAL A 569 -34.61 18.09 -20.59
C VAL A 569 -34.15 19.36 -21.32
N GLY A 570 -34.76 19.65 -22.47
CA GLY A 570 -34.39 20.77 -23.34
C GLY A 570 -33.20 20.51 -24.26
N MET A 571 -32.58 19.31 -24.24
CA MET A 571 -31.59 18.90 -25.23
C MET A 571 -32.26 18.28 -26.47
N THR A 572 -31.54 18.23 -27.59
CA THR A 572 -31.94 17.40 -28.74
C THR A 572 -31.77 15.92 -28.43
N GLU A 573 -32.41 15.04 -29.21
CA GLU A 573 -32.25 13.58 -29.09
C GLU A 573 -30.78 13.15 -29.10
N GLU A 574 -30.01 13.61 -30.11
CA GLU A 574 -28.59 13.30 -30.29
C GLU A 574 -27.73 13.74 -29.09
N GLN A 575 -27.97 14.96 -28.58
CA GLN A 575 -27.27 15.50 -27.42
C GLN A 575 -27.61 14.74 -26.14
N ALA A 576 -28.88 14.36 -25.97
CA ALA A 576 -29.34 13.62 -24.81
C ALA A 576 -28.75 12.19 -24.76
N ILE A 577 -28.71 11.51 -25.92
CA ILE A 577 -28.08 10.20 -26.07
C ILE A 577 -26.58 10.31 -25.76
N ALA A 578 -25.85 11.18 -26.45
CA ALA A 578 -24.41 11.34 -26.23
C ALA A 578 -24.07 11.69 -24.77
N LYS A 579 -24.90 12.50 -24.10
CA LYS A 579 -24.67 12.87 -22.69
C LYS A 579 -24.93 11.71 -21.73
N ALA A 580 -25.92 10.87 -21.98
CA ALA A 580 -26.20 9.67 -21.18
C ALA A 580 -25.16 8.56 -21.41
N GLU A 581 -24.79 8.30 -22.67
CA GLU A 581 -23.76 7.33 -23.05
C GLU A 581 -22.39 7.68 -22.45
N SER A 582 -22.04 8.98 -22.38
CA SER A 582 -20.81 9.46 -21.73
C SER A 582 -20.72 9.11 -20.23
N LEU A 583 -21.83 8.73 -19.61
CA LEU A 583 -21.94 8.32 -18.21
C LEU A 583 -22.25 6.82 -18.06
N GLY A 584 -22.20 6.04 -19.14
CA GLY A 584 -22.50 4.61 -19.12
C GLY A 584 -23.97 4.27 -18.87
N LEU A 585 -24.90 5.18 -19.19
CA LEU A 585 -26.34 4.99 -19.08
C LEU A 585 -26.94 4.59 -20.43
N ASN A 586 -27.95 3.72 -20.40
CA ASN A 586 -28.72 3.36 -21.59
C ASN A 586 -29.85 4.38 -21.82
N VAL A 587 -30.24 4.63 -23.08
CA VAL A 587 -31.34 5.56 -23.41
C VAL A 587 -32.45 4.85 -24.19
N GLU A 588 -33.69 5.02 -23.74
CA GLU A 588 -34.89 4.58 -24.46
C GLU A 588 -35.74 5.77 -24.92
N ILE A 589 -36.16 5.75 -26.18
CA ILE A 589 -37.03 6.81 -26.73
C ILE A 589 -38.49 6.38 -26.55
N GLY A 590 -39.17 7.00 -25.58
CA GLY A 590 -40.59 6.84 -25.35
C GLY A 590 -41.45 7.59 -26.38
N LYS A 591 -42.74 7.25 -26.44
CA LYS A 591 -43.71 7.89 -27.35
C LYS A 591 -43.67 9.43 -27.23
N PRO A 592 -43.47 10.18 -28.34
CA PRO A 592 -43.52 11.64 -28.35
C PRO A 592 -44.86 12.18 -27.82
N ARG A 593 -44.83 13.42 -27.33
CA ARG A 593 -45.98 14.06 -26.69
C ARG A 593 -46.02 15.55 -27.02
N TYR A 594 -47.22 16.11 -27.19
CA TYR A 594 -47.40 17.57 -27.24
C TYR A 594 -47.02 18.23 -25.92
N ASP A 595 -46.21 19.28 -26.01
CA ASP A 595 -45.79 20.11 -24.87
C ASP A 595 -45.81 21.58 -25.29
N ASN A 596 -46.42 22.42 -24.45
CA ASN A 596 -46.62 23.84 -24.74
C ASN A 596 -45.44 24.71 -24.25
N THR A 597 -44.47 24.12 -23.54
CA THR A 597 -43.35 24.81 -22.89
C THR A 597 -41.99 24.45 -23.49
N VAL A 598 -41.86 23.24 -24.06
CA VAL A 598 -40.64 22.74 -24.68
C VAL A 598 -40.79 22.72 -26.20
N GLU A 599 -39.83 23.34 -26.91
CA GLU A 599 -39.83 23.40 -28.38
C GLU A 599 -39.84 21.99 -29.01
N LYS A 600 -40.37 21.92 -30.23
CA LYS A 600 -40.48 20.68 -31.00
C LYS A 600 -39.10 19.99 -31.15
N ASP A 601 -39.10 18.67 -31.12
CA ASP A 601 -37.94 17.79 -31.29
C ASP A 601 -36.87 17.88 -30.15
N LEU A 602 -37.13 18.66 -29.09
CA LEU A 602 -36.37 18.63 -27.84
C LEU A 602 -36.98 17.65 -26.82
N VAL A 603 -36.17 17.16 -25.88
CA VAL A 603 -36.63 16.32 -24.77
C VAL A 603 -37.54 17.12 -23.83
N SER A 604 -38.83 16.80 -23.81
CA SER A 604 -39.83 17.38 -22.89
C SER A 604 -39.82 16.72 -21.52
N ARG A 605 -39.45 15.43 -21.46
CA ARG A 605 -39.47 14.65 -20.22
C ARG A 605 -38.44 13.54 -20.24
N GLN A 606 -37.82 13.30 -19.08
CA GLN A 606 -37.01 12.12 -18.80
C GLN A 606 -37.59 11.31 -17.64
N ASN A 607 -37.18 10.05 -17.54
CA ASN A 607 -37.39 9.18 -16.39
C ASN A 607 -36.24 8.14 -16.33
N PRO A 608 -35.43 8.03 -15.26
CA PRO A 608 -35.52 8.75 -13.98
C PRO A 608 -35.35 10.28 -14.08
N ALA A 609 -35.68 10.98 -12.99
CA ALA A 609 -35.59 12.43 -12.92
C ALA A 609 -34.14 12.92 -12.96
N ALA A 610 -33.91 14.15 -13.44
CA ALA A 610 -32.60 14.77 -13.42
C ALA A 610 -32.05 14.86 -11.99
N LEU A 611 -30.74 14.66 -11.83
CA LEU A 611 -30.01 14.65 -10.55
C LEU A 611 -30.44 13.56 -9.56
N SER A 612 -31.21 12.55 -9.98
CA SER A 612 -31.46 11.35 -9.17
C SER A 612 -30.23 10.43 -9.15
N GLU A 613 -30.13 9.62 -8.11
CA GLU A 613 -29.16 8.52 -8.03
C GLU A 613 -29.62 7.37 -8.94
N GLY A 614 -28.68 6.81 -9.70
CA GLY A 614 -28.83 5.58 -10.46
C GLY A 614 -27.48 4.87 -10.55
N PHE A 615 -27.41 3.86 -11.40
CA PHE A 615 -26.20 3.07 -11.63
C PHE A 615 -25.84 3.04 -13.12
N ARG A 616 -24.58 2.71 -13.43
CA ARG A 616 -24.21 2.33 -14.80
C ARG A 616 -25.10 1.21 -15.31
N THR A 617 -25.31 1.18 -16.62
CA THR A 617 -26.26 0.32 -17.34
C THR A 617 -27.75 0.58 -17.07
N ASP A 618 -28.12 1.48 -16.15
CA ASP A 618 -29.53 1.85 -15.97
C ASP A 618 -30.08 2.59 -17.20
N THR A 619 -31.38 2.39 -17.47
CA THR A 619 -32.07 2.95 -18.64
C THR A 619 -32.79 4.24 -18.28
N VAL A 620 -32.44 5.32 -19.00
CA VAL A 620 -33.15 6.60 -18.97
C VAL A 620 -34.11 6.68 -20.15
N THR A 621 -35.42 6.66 -19.88
CA THR A 621 -36.43 6.90 -20.91
C THR A 621 -36.60 8.41 -21.16
N ILE A 622 -36.30 8.88 -22.36
CA ILE A 622 -36.59 10.25 -22.81
C ILE A 622 -37.87 10.30 -23.65
N ARG A 623 -38.54 11.46 -23.70
CA ARG A 623 -39.68 11.73 -24.58
C ARG A 623 -39.52 13.08 -25.25
N LEU A 624 -39.65 13.09 -26.57
CA LEU A 624 -39.55 14.30 -27.39
C LEU A 624 -40.86 15.08 -27.38
N SER A 625 -40.74 16.40 -27.44
CA SER A 625 -41.84 17.33 -27.66
C SER A 625 -42.29 17.29 -29.13
N LEU A 626 -43.59 17.19 -29.35
CA LEU A 626 -44.21 17.46 -30.65
C LEU A 626 -44.51 18.95 -30.86
N GLY A 627 -44.09 19.82 -29.92
CA GLY A 627 -44.55 21.20 -29.80
C GLY A 627 -45.97 21.28 -29.23
N PRO A 628 -46.59 22.47 -29.23
CA PRO A 628 -47.97 22.64 -28.80
C PRO A 628 -48.95 21.89 -29.70
N GLU A 629 -50.02 21.33 -29.12
CA GLU A 629 -51.12 20.74 -29.88
C GLU A 629 -51.86 21.85 -30.63
N LEU A 630 -51.61 21.99 -31.94
CA LEU A 630 -52.28 22.99 -32.78
C LEU A 630 -53.70 22.54 -33.12
N VAL A 631 -54.66 23.47 -33.01
CA VAL A 631 -56.07 23.28 -33.34
C VAL A 631 -56.49 24.40 -34.30
N GLU A 632 -57.29 24.05 -35.30
CA GLU A 632 -57.81 25.02 -36.28
C GLU A 632 -58.96 25.85 -35.66
N VAL A 633 -58.90 27.17 -35.81
CA VAL A 633 -59.96 28.09 -35.37
C VAL A 633 -61.09 28.08 -36.41
N PRO A 634 -62.30 27.59 -36.07
CA PRO A 634 -63.40 27.49 -37.01
C PRO A 634 -63.95 28.87 -37.39
N ASP A 635 -64.78 28.91 -38.44
CA ASP A 635 -65.59 30.10 -38.74
C ASP A 635 -66.75 30.22 -37.75
N LEU A 636 -66.74 31.33 -37.01
CA LEU A 636 -67.73 31.70 -35.99
C LEU A 636 -68.63 32.84 -36.48
N VAL A 637 -68.31 33.50 -37.58
CA VAL A 637 -69.04 34.68 -38.06
C VAL A 637 -70.47 34.29 -38.42
N GLY A 638 -71.44 34.98 -37.81
CA GLY A 638 -72.87 34.68 -37.98
C GLY A 638 -73.41 33.53 -37.13
N LYS A 639 -72.61 32.91 -36.25
CA LYS A 639 -73.12 32.03 -35.18
C LYS A 639 -73.62 32.85 -33.99
N SER A 640 -74.48 32.26 -33.17
CA SER A 640 -74.84 32.84 -31.87
C SER A 640 -73.64 32.84 -30.92
N GLU A 641 -73.60 33.77 -29.97
CA GLU A 641 -72.59 33.80 -28.92
C GLU A 641 -72.50 32.46 -28.18
N THR A 642 -73.64 31.88 -27.80
CA THR A 642 -73.70 30.60 -27.08
C THR A 642 -73.11 29.44 -27.89
N ASP A 643 -73.40 29.36 -29.19
CA ASP A 643 -72.86 28.30 -30.05
C ASP A 643 -71.36 28.50 -30.30
N ALA A 644 -70.92 29.75 -30.50
CA ALA A 644 -69.52 30.09 -30.72
C ALA A 644 -68.66 29.80 -29.48
N VAL A 645 -69.13 30.18 -28.28
CA VAL A 645 -68.45 29.89 -27.01
C VAL A 645 -68.41 28.39 -26.72
N GLN A 646 -69.49 27.64 -27.00
CA GLN A 646 -69.48 26.18 -26.82
C GLN A 646 -68.53 25.49 -27.81
N LEU A 647 -68.54 25.90 -29.08
CA LEU A 647 -67.66 25.34 -30.11
C LEU A 647 -66.18 25.59 -29.79
N LEU A 648 -65.79 26.82 -29.44
CA LEU A 648 -64.42 27.14 -29.02
C LEU A 648 -63.98 26.38 -27.77
N LYS A 649 -64.85 26.26 -26.75
CA LYS A 649 -64.54 25.49 -25.54
C LYS A 649 -64.42 23.99 -25.82
N SER A 650 -65.23 23.42 -26.73
CA SER A 650 -65.12 22.01 -27.12
C SER A 650 -63.82 21.68 -27.85
N LEU A 651 -63.26 22.67 -28.58
CA LEU A 651 -61.94 22.61 -29.22
C LEU A 651 -60.78 22.93 -28.26
N GLY A 652 -61.07 23.31 -27.02
CA GLY A 652 -60.08 23.60 -25.98
C GLY A 652 -59.50 25.01 -26.00
N PHE A 653 -60.15 25.97 -26.67
CA PHE A 653 -59.76 27.38 -26.63
C PHE A 653 -60.35 28.12 -25.43
N GLN A 654 -59.64 29.14 -24.97
CA GLN A 654 -60.19 30.20 -24.12
C GLN A 654 -60.94 31.21 -25.00
N VAL A 655 -61.97 31.86 -24.46
CA VAL A 655 -62.82 32.78 -25.23
C VAL A 655 -62.88 34.14 -24.53
N ASP A 656 -62.48 35.19 -25.24
CA ASP A 656 -62.66 36.59 -24.85
C ASP A 656 -63.86 37.15 -25.63
N VAL A 657 -64.89 37.64 -24.93
CA VAL A 657 -66.14 38.12 -25.54
C VAL A 657 -66.22 39.64 -25.40
N GLY A 658 -66.11 40.34 -26.52
CA GLY A 658 -66.36 41.78 -26.62
C GLY A 658 -67.77 42.07 -27.14
N TYR A 659 -68.41 43.11 -26.61
CA TYR A 659 -69.73 43.54 -27.07
C TYR A 659 -69.64 44.87 -27.81
N MET A 660 -70.38 44.96 -28.93
CA MET A 660 -70.62 46.20 -29.67
C MET A 660 -72.12 46.49 -29.59
N TRP A 661 -72.49 47.75 -29.36
CA TRP A 661 -73.90 48.17 -29.15
C TRP A 661 -74.67 47.32 -28.12
N ASP A 662 -74.01 46.96 -27.02
CA ASP A 662 -74.60 46.19 -25.90
C ASP A 662 -75.01 44.73 -26.25
N GLY A 663 -74.55 44.19 -27.39
CA GLY A 663 -74.79 42.78 -27.78
C GLY A 663 -76.23 42.49 -28.20
N GLN A 664 -76.91 43.48 -28.79
CA GLN A 664 -78.36 43.49 -28.98
C GLN A 664 -78.87 42.47 -30.01
N PHE A 665 -78.00 41.90 -30.85
CA PHE A 665 -78.32 40.87 -31.84
C PHE A 665 -77.82 39.47 -31.45
N GLY A 666 -76.88 39.35 -30.52
CA GLY A 666 -76.37 38.06 -30.00
C GLY A 666 -75.57 37.24 -31.01
N LEU A 667 -75.14 37.87 -32.11
CA LEU A 667 -74.45 37.22 -33.24
C LEU A 667 -72.98 37.68 -33.31
N VAL A 668 -72.07 36.73 -33.49
CA VAL A 668 -70.64 37.01 -33.68
C VAL A 668 -70.42 37.71 -35.03
N ARG A 669 -69.89 38.93 -35.00
CA ARG A 669 -69.61 39.73 -36.20
C ARG A 669 -68.14 39.74 -36.60
N PHE A 670 -67.26 39.71 -35.61
CA PHE A 670 -65.81 39.64 -35.82
C PHE A 670 -65.23 38.54 -34.93
N GLN A 671 -64.19 37.89 -35.42
CA GLN A 671 -63.33 37.00 -34.64
C GLN A 671 -61.87 37.35 -34.89
N ASP A 672 -61.04 37.16 -33.87
CA ASP A 672 -59.59 37.32 -33.94
C ASP A 672 -58.95 36.17 -33.13
N PRO A 673 -58.13 35.30 -33.75
CA PRO A 673 -57.69 35.33 -35.14
C PRO A 673 -58.74 34.86 -36.17
N ARG A 674 -58.37 34.98 -37.45
CA ARG A 674 -59.20 34.66 -38.62
C ARG A 674 -59.61 33.17 -38.67
N PRO A 675 -60.74 32.82 -39.31
CA PRO A 675 -61.09 31.44 -39.60
C PRO A 675 -59.97 30.72 -40.34
N GLY A 676 -59.72 29.45 -40.01
CA GLY A 676 -58.65 28.64 -40.60
C GLY A 676 -57.24 28.97 -40.11
N SER A 677 -57.11 29.72 -39.02
CA SER A 677 -55.82 29.90 -38.33
C SER A 677 -55.56 28.74 -37.36
N GLU A 678 -54.32 28.27 -37.31
CA GLU A 678 -53.89 27.25 -36.35
C GLU A 678 -53.37 27.94 -35.08
N LEU A 679 -53.93 27.56 -33.92
CA LEU A 679 -53.52 28.07 -32.61
C LEU A 679 -53.21 26.91 -31.66
N PRO A 680 -52.24 27.07 -30.73
CA PRO A 680 -52.09 26.16 -29.60
C PRO A 680 -53.39 25.98 -28.81
N LYS A 681 -53.70 24.74 -28.47
CA LYS A 681 -54.79 24.39 -27.56
C LYS A 681 -54.61 25.11 -26.22
N GLY A 682 -55.67 25.79 -25.77
CA GLY A 682 -55.64 26.69 -24.61
C GLY A 682 -55.38 28.15 -24.93
N SER A 683 -55.05 28.52 -26.17
CA SER A 683 -54.99 29.93 -26.61
C SER A 683 -56.35 30.63 -26.55
N THR A 684 -56.33 31.95 -26.46
CA THR A 684 -57.55 32.78 -26.43
C THR A 684 -57.97 33.20 -27.83
N VAL A 685 -59.21 32.88 -28.21
CA VAL A 685 -59.87 33.43 -29.39
C VAL A 685 -60.81 34.53 -28.94
N LYS A 686 -60.68 35.72 -29.53
CA LYS A 686 -61.55 36.87 -29.24
C LYS A 686 -62.71 36.89 -30.22
N ILE A 687 -63.94 37.00 -29.72
CA ILE A 687 -65.14 37.20 -30.52
C ILE A 687 -65.79 38.54 -30.17
N THR A 688 -66.29 39.25 -31.18
CA THR A 688 -67.06 40.49 -30.99
C THR A 688 -68.50 40.26 -31.42
N VAL A 689 -69.42 40.41 -30.48
CA VAL A 689 -70.87 40.22 -30.64
C VAL A 689 -71.55 41.56 -30.88
N LEU A 690 -72.50 41.59 -31.83
CA LEU A 690 -73.38 42.75 -32.12
C LEU A 690 -74.68 42.71 -31.32
#